data_AF-A0A7M1Y085-F1
#
_entry.id   AF-A0A7M1Y085-F1
#
_cell.length_a   1.000
_cell.length_b   1.000
_cell.length_c   1.000
_cell.angle_alpha   90.00
_cell.angle_beta   90.00
_cell.angle_gamma   90.00
#
_symmetry.space_group_name_H-M   'P 1'
#
loop_
_entity.id
_entity.type
_entity.pdbx_description
1 polymer ?
#
loop_
_entity_poly.entity_id
_entity_poly.type
_entity_poly.pdbx_seq_one_letter_code
_entity_poly.pdbx_strand_id
1 'polypeptide(L)'
;MGQVTSLYFTLLYLHLLSICWSQRSNPDSERLSCDRCDRRLSCNCSYGGFTSVPTVTDRALTLDLSFNKIAMVTDDDLKSHRQLKALSLHSNKLAVIHPSAFDSLWSLEELDLSNNQLTALKQKWFRKLGALQNLNLLNNPYRCLGSPAPFQTLVRLRRLGFGGPALEELKREDLYGVTQLEELTVHGNNLSRYEPGTLADIWPLGRVTLSLHSAFLTNTALARAVLEDVSYPETPIIFEDLHLIGNESVQPFTAAANRRIRHISFKNVSLSDEAIVNFLVVFDGVPLTSFWLDGITLTGEGRWARAKWTNQKSVDEFFLRNIVVLDVWKFVSFLELGFLLHYPRKVSVINGRVFVMPCPTSRLLENLQYLDLSDNLLTEMTLSESLCDGHGTLKDLRVLNISGNALKSLSTISRLSAGLSKLTHLDISRNAYSSMPPTCSWPSTLRFLNISRAKLETITPCLPTTLEVLDLSNNDVKSLNLFLPALRELYLSGNKIQSLPSGWLLPNLQILTIQSNTLNMFGRSDLQSYERLQNLQAGQNKFVCSCEFVAFFQSDIKGGDVQLTDGEESYICDSPLYLQEEPVGQVHLSVADCHHVLFVSVCCGVVLFVAILLGILLWRLHVLWYIQMTWAWLKAKRNLRRRQRCREREGLESLLSFDAFVSYSEQDACWVENFLVPELEEPRDNDEESVNHRPLTLCLHKRDFLPGHWIVDNIMNAMERSRRTVFVLSENFVQSDWCRYELDFSNFWLCDGNAGSEAILILLEPLSKDDIPKRFCKLRKLMSSTTYLEWPQEEEKIGEFWRSLRKALRGEEEDY
;
A
#
# COMPACT_ATOMS: atom_id res chain seq x y z
N MET A 1 -66.59 11.32 -31.03
CA MET A 1 -66.13 10.00 -30.54
C MET A 1 -64.88 9.62 -31.32
N GLY A 2 -63.66 9.87 -30.89
CA GLY A 2 -63.20 10.46 -29.63
C GLY A 2 -62.10 9.60 -29.01
N GLN A 3 -60.89 10.18 -28.90
CA GLN A 3 -59.73 9.76 -28.08
C GLN A 3 -59.14 8.40 -28.53
N VAL A 4 -57.94 8.30 -29.11
CA VAL A 4 -56.63 8.54 -28.46
C VAL A 4 -55.56 8.70 -29.56
N THR A 5 -55.28 9.90 -30.03
CA THR A 5 -54.02 10.23 -30.78
C THR A 5 -53.60 11.70 -30.62
N SER A 6 -54.16 12.41 -29.64
CA SER A 6 -53.95 13.87 -29.43
C SER A 6 -53.32 14.20 -28.07
N LEU A 7 -52.44 13.33 -27.54
CA LEU A 7 -51.65 13.63 -26.33
C LEU A 7 -50.12 13.57 -26.54
N TYR A 8 -49.62 12.98 -27.63
CA TYR A 8 -48.18 12.91 -27.88
C TYR A 8 -47.62 14.13 -28.63
N PHE A 9 -48.43 14.83 -29.44
CA PHE A 9 -47.98 16.02 -30.17
C PHE A 9 -48.03 17.31 -29.33
N THR A 10 -48.84 17.37 -28.28
CA THR A 10 -48.94 18.55 -27.38
C THR A 10 -47.87 18.56 -26.29
N LEU A 11 -47.38 17.39 -25.85
CA LEU A 11 -46.24 17.28 -24.92
C LEU A 11 -44.88 17.53 -25.60
N LEU A 12 -44.74 17.24 -26.89
CA LEU A 12 -43.51 17.55 -27.65
C LEU A 12 -43.39 19.06 -27.96
N TYR A 13 -44.51 19.74 -28.19
CA TYR A 13 -44.54 21.18 -28.49
C TYR A 13 -44.30 22.05 -27.23
N LEU A 14 -44.72 21.59 -26.05
CA LEU A 14 -44.42 22.26 -24.77
C LEU A 14 -42.97 22.06 -24.29
N HIS A 15 -42.31 20.96 -24.69
CA HIS A 15 -40.85 20.82 -24.46
C HIS A 15 -40.02 21.66 -25.42
N LEU A 16 -40.44 21.83 -26.68
CA LEU A 16 -39.71 22.64 -27.67
C LEU A 16 -39.92 24.16 -27.50
N LEU A 17 -41.01 24.62 -26.88
CA LEU A 17 -41.19 26.03 -26.53
C LEU A 17 -40.50 26.45 -25.22
N SER A 18 -40.03 25.50 -24.39
CA SER A 18 -39.12 25.79 -23.28
C SER A 18 -37.66 26.01 -23.71
N ILE A 19 -37.34 25.75 -24.99
CA ILE A 19 -35.97 25.82 -25.55
C ILE A 19 -35.76 27.08 -26.42
N CYS A 20 -36.72 28.01 -26.49
CA CYS A 20 -36.53 29.22 -27.32
C CYS A 20 -36.78 30.57 -26.65
N TRP A 21 -37.22 30.64 -25.39
CA TRP A 21 -37.43 31.92 -24.70
C TRP A 21 -36.77 31.92 -23.31
N SER A 22 -35.45 31.78 -23.28
CA SER A 22 -34.61 32.31 -22.19
C SER A 22 -33.14 32.24 -22.59
N GLN A 23 -32.67 33.18 -23.40
CA GLN A 23 -31.32 33.71 -23.25
C GLN A 23 -31.23 35.09 -23.91
N ARG A 24 -32.05 36.01 -23.38
CA ARG A 24 -31.69 37.42 -23.35
C ARG A 24 -30.69 37.57 -22.21
N SER A 25 -29.41 37.69 -22.59
CA SER A 25 -28.33 38.36 -21.87
C SER A 25 -28.54 38.57 -20.36
N ASN A 26 -27.90 37.72 -19.54
CA ASN A 26 -27.38 38.14 -18.24
C ASN A 26 -25.91 37.66 -18.15
N PRO A 27 -24.94 38.56 -17.93
CA PRO A 27 -23.52 38.25 -17.96
C PRO A 27 -23.05 37.94 -16.54
N ASP A 28 -22.97 36.67 -16.17
CA ASP A 28 -22.16 36.19 -15.05
C ASP A 28 -22.19 34.65 -15.11
N SER A 29 -21.34 34.07 -15.96
CA SER A 29 -20.98 32.66 -15.75
C SER A 29 -20.10 32.63 -14.53
N GLU A 30 -20.57 32.04 -13.42
CA GLU A 30 -19.73 31.78 -12.25
C GLU A 30 -18.45 31.09 -12.71
N ARG A 31 -17.34 31.83 -12.70
CA ARG A 31 -16.02 31.28 -13.00
C ARG A 31 -15.76 30.20 -11.95
N LEU A 32 -15.35 29.02 -12.41
CA LEU A 32 -14.98 27.94 -11.50
C LEU A 32 -13.85 28.41 -10.57
N SER A 33 -13.99 28.17 -9.26
CA SER A 33 -12.96 28.51 -8.28
C SER A 33 -11.92 27.40 -8.16
N CYS A 34 -10.67 27.79 -7.93
CA CYS A 34 -9.61 26.89 -7.55
C CYS A 34 -9.04 27.29 -6.19
N ASP A 35 -9.38 26.50 -5.16
CA ASP A 35 -9.03 26.80 -3.76
C ASP A 35 -7.83 25.96 -3.27
N ARG A 36 -7.08 25.33 -4.17
CA ARG A 36 -5.96 24.43 -3.85
C ARG A 36 -4.64 25.19 -3.64
N CYS A 37 -4.59 26.00 -2.58
CA CYS A 37 -3.41 26.77 -2.23
C CYS A 37 -2.77 26.28 -0.92
N ASP A 38 -1.44 26.16 -0.88
CA ASP A 38 -0.70 25.79 0.32
C ASP A 38 -0.46 26.99 1.27
N ARG A 39 0.18 26.73 2.42
CA ARG A 39 0.54 27.78 3.39
C ARG A 39 1.56 28.80 2.85
N ARG A 40 2.24 28.49 1.74
CA ARG A 40 3.21 29.37 1.06
C ARG A 40 2.56 30.17 -0.08
N LEU A 41 1.23 30.13 -0.20
CA LEU A 41 0.46 30.81 -1.26
C LEU A 41 0.80 30.28 -2.66
N SER A 42 1.18 29.00 -2.74
CA SER A 42 1.34 28.25 -3.99
C SER A 42 0.04 27.52 -4.31
N CYS A 43 -0.59 27.93 -5.42
CA CYS A 43 -1.88 27.40 -5.85
C CYS A 43 -1.70 26.45 -7.03
N ASN A 44 -2.06 25.17 -6.84
CA ASN A 44 -1.99 24.15 -7.87
C ASN A 44 -3.38 23.86 -8.45
N CYS A 45 -3.63 24.38 -9.64
CA CYS A 45 -4.85 24.26 -10.42
C CYS A 45 -4.63 23.47 -11.73
N SER A 46 -3.55 22.67 -11.78
CA SER A 46 -3.25 21.81 -12.92
C SER A 46 -4.27 20.67 -13.06
N TYR A 47 -4.47 20.17 -14.29
CA TYR A 47 -5.39 19.07 -14.60
C TYR A 47 -6.85 19.28 -14.15
N GLY A 48 -7.27 20.52 -13.90
CA GLY A 48 -8.62 20.87 -13.45
C GLY A 48 -9.69 20.83 -14.55
N GLY A 49 -9.28 20.67 -15.82
CA GLY A 49 -10.17 20.69 -16.97
C GLY A 49 -10.73 22.09 -17.30
N PHE A 50 -10.13 23.15 -16.75
CA PHE A 50 -10.61 24.53 -16.92
C PHE A 50 -10.53 24.98 -18.39
N THR A 51 -11.57 25.65 -18.87
CA THR A 51 -11.65 26.22 -20.23
C THR A 51 -11.34 27.72 -20.28
N SER A 52 -11.35 28.37 -19.12
CA SER A 52 -10.99 29.77 -18.87
C SER A 52 -10.19 29.86 -17.57
N VAL A 53 -9.54 30.99 -17.31
CA VAL A 53 -8.79 31.19 -16.07
C VAL A 53 -9.76 31.15 -14.87
N PRO A 54 -9.57 30.22 -13.91
CA PRO A 54 -10.45 30.08 -12.76
C PRO A 54 -10.29 31.24 -11.77
N THR A 55 -11.25 31.44 -10.87
CA THR A 55 -11.08 32.39 -9.75
C THR A 55 -10.10 31.81 -8.74
N VAL A 56 -9.08 32.58 -8.39
CA VAL A 56 -8.03 32.22 -7.43
C VAL A 56 -7.76 33.41 -6.52
N THR A 57 -7.38 33.14 -5.28
CA THR A 57 -6.96 34.16 -4.30
C THR A 57 -5.96 35.16 -4.90
N ASP A 58 -6.19 36.45 -4.65
CA ASP A 58 -5.37 37.56 -5.13
C ASP A 58 -3.98 37.64 -4.49
N ARG A 59 -3.79 36.90 -3.38
CA ARG A 59 -2.52 36.77 -2.65
C ARG A 59 -1.60 35.67 -3.19
N ALA A 60 -2.02 34.92 -4.21
CA ALA A 60 -1.21 33.83 -4.76
C ALA A 60 0.18 34.34 -5.20
N LEU A 61 1.23 33.65 -4.77
CA LEU A 61 2.61 33.91 -5.20
C LEU A 61 3.00 33.03 -6.38
N THR A 62 2.49 31.81 -6.45
CA THR A 62 2.68 30.91 -7.58
C THR A 62 1.34 30.32 -7.99
N LEU A 63 1.09 30.30 -9.31
CA LEU A 63 -0.16 29.82 -9.88
C LEU A 63 0.14 28.85 -11.03
N ASP A 64 -0.20 27.58 -10.81
CA ASP A 64 -0.08 26.54 -11.82
C ASP A 64 -1.44 26.22 -12.46
N LEU A 65 -1.60 26.59 -13.72
CA LEU A 65 -2.77 26.33 -14.56
C LEU A 65 -2.44 25.36 -15.72
N SER A 66 -1.35 24.61 -15.60
CA SER A 66 -0.90 23.67 -16.63
C SER A 66 -1.91 22.53 -16.90
N PHE A 67 -1.79 21.92 -18.08
CA PHE A 67 -2.60 20.75 -18.50
C PHE A 67 -4.12 20.96 -18.37
N ASN A 68 -4.58 22.17 -18.68
CA ASN A 68 -6.00 22.51 -18.76
C ASN A 68 -6.44 22.65 -20.23
N LYS A 69 -7.62 23.21 -20.46
CA LYS A 69 -8.21 23.45 -21.79
C LYS A 69 -8.43 24.94 -22.03
N ILE A 70 -7.64 25.80 -21.39
CA ILE A 70 -7.78 27.26 -21.46
C ILE A 70 -7.45 27.72 -22.87
N ALA A 71 -8.41 28.38 -23.53
CA ALA A 71 -8.28 28.83 -24.92
C ALA A 71 -7.86 30.30 -25.05
N MET A 72 -8.17 31.11 -24.03
CA MET A 72 -7.87 32.53 -24.02
C MET A 72 -7.59 33.06 -22.62
N VAL A 73 -6.79 34.14 -22.53
CA VAL A 73 -6.60 34.95 -21.32
C VAL A 73 -7.05 36.38 -21.63
N THR A 74 -8.04 36.87 -20.88
CA THR A 74 -8.62 38.21 -20.99
C THR A 74 -7.88 39.23 -20.12
N ASP A 75 -8.20 40.52 -20.23
CA ASP A 75 -7.61 41.58 -19.41
C ASP A 75 -8.01 41.55 -17.93
N ASP A 76 -9.16 40.98 -17.60
CA ASP A 76 -9.65 40.93 -16.23
C ASP A 76 -9.27 39.64 -15.48
N ASP A 77 -8.81 38.59 -16.18
CA ASP A 77 -8.53 37.27 -15.58
C ASP A 77 -7.45 37.30 -14.49
N LEU A 78 -6.38 38.08 -14.68
CA LEU A 78 -5.20 38.11 -13.80
C LEU A 78 -4.92 39.51 -13.24
N LYS A 79 -5.90 40.41 -13.31
CA LYS A 79 -5.74 41.83 -12.98
C LYS A 79 -5.48 42.09 -11.49
N SER A 80 -6.01 41.24 -10.62
CA SER A 80 -5.84 41.33 -9.16
C SER A 80 -4.53 40.75 -8.64
N HIS A 81 -3.87 39.85 -9.39
CA HIS A 81 -2.74 39.02 -8.92
C HIS A 81 -1.38 39.73 -8.98
N ARG A 82 -1.28 40.91 -8.35
CA ARG A 82 -0.09 41.80 -8.43
C ARG A 82 1.16 41.24 -7.75
N GLN A 83 0.99 40.30 -6.84
CA GLN A 83 2.07 39.66 -6.08
C GLN A 83 2.58 38.38 -6.74
N LEU A 84 1.96 37.94 -7.84
CA LEU A 84 2.30 36.70 -8.51
C LEU A 84 3.75 36.74 -9.03
N LYS A 85 4.53 35.73 -8.64
CA LYS A 85 5.92 35.54 -9.02
C LYS A 85 6.09 34.47 -10.09
N ALA A 86 5.30 33.40 -10.07
CA ALA A 86 5.36 32.36 -11.09
C ALA A 86 3.96 32.05 -11.64
N LEU A 87 3.85 32.01 -12.96
CA LEU A 87 2.63 31.65 -13.68
C LEU A 87 2.94 30.57 -14.73
N SER A 88 2.29 29.42 -14.56
CA SER A 88 2.36 28.33 -15.53
C SER A 88 1.03 28.19 -16.26
N LEU A 89 1.05 28.31 -17.58
CA LEU A 89 -0.06 28.09 -18.50
C LEU A 89 0.29 27.03 -19.56
N HIS A 90 1.32 26.23 -19.32
CA HIS A 90 1.82 25.28 -20.33
C HIS A 90 0.83 24.15 -20.61
N SER A 91 0.94 23.53 -21.78
CA SER A 91 0.09 22.40 -22.19
C SER A 91 -1.42 22.72 -22.12
N ASN A 92 -1.80 23.89 -22.62
CA ASN A 92 -3.20 24.34 -22.74
C ASN A 92 -3.61 24.44 -24.22
N LYS A 93 -4.74 25.09 -24.51
CA LYS A 93 -5.20 25.37 -25.87
C LYS A 93 -5.12 26.86 -26.19
N LEU A 94 -4.20 27.58 -25.56
CA LEU A 94 -4.18 29.03 -25.56
C LEU A 94 -3.83 29.54 -26.96
N ALA A 95 -4.80 30.18 -27.61
CA ALA A 95 -4.65 30.76 -28.94
C ALA A 95 -4.69 32.30 -28.90
N VAL A 96 -5.35 32.88 -27.90
CA VAL A 96 -5.55 34.33 -27.79
C VAL A 96 -5.18 34.82 -26.39
N ILE A 97 -4.21 35.74 -26.32
CA ILE A 97 -3.88 36.48 -25.10
C ILE A 97 -4.20 37.95 -25.35
N HIS A 98 -5.07 38.52 -24.52
CA HIS A 98 -5.41 39.93 -24.59
C HIS A 98 -4.15 40.79 -24.37
N PRO A 99 -3.94 41.91 -25.11
CA PRO A 99 -2.71 42.69 -25.03
C PRO A 99 -2.33 43.21 -23.64
N SER A 100 -3.31 43.39 -22.75
CA SER A 100 -3.12 43.88 -21.38
C SER A 100 -3.32 42.79 -20.30
N ALA A 101 -3.44 41.52 -20.69
CA ALA A 101 -3.69 40.40 -19.78
C ALA A 101 -2.66 40.30 -18.64
N PHE A 102 -1.40 40.66 -18.90
CA PHE A 102 -0.30 40.56 -17.94
C PHE A 102 0.19 41.92 -17.41
N ASP A 103 -0.50 43.02 -17.73
CA ASP A 103 -0.04 44.37 -17.36
C ASP A 103 0.06 44.58 -15.84
N SER A 104 -0.75 43.86 -15.06
CA SER A 104 -0.77 43.94 -13.59
C SER A 104 0.27 43.05 -12.91
N LEU A 105 0.96 42.17 -13.65
CA LEU A 105 1.87 41.14 -13.12
C LEU A 105 3.33 41.64 -13.06
N TRP A 106 3.55 42.83 -12.52
CA TRP A 106 4.87 43.47 -12.48
C TRP A 106 5.90 42.76 -11.57
N SER A 107 5.43 41.92 -10.65
CA SER A 107 6.27 41.06 -9.77
C SER A 107 6.63 39.72 -10.39
N LEU A 108 6.14 39.40 -11.60
CA LEU A 108 6.29 38.09 -12.21
C LEU A 108 7.76 37.83 -12.58
N GLU A 109 8.32 36.76 -12.04
CA GLU A 109 9.69 36.29 -12.25
C GLU A 109 9.70 35.12 -13.25
N GLU A 110 8.66 34.29 -13.29
CA GLU A 110 8.56 33.12 -14.17
C GLU A 110 7.23 33.06 -14.93
N LEU A 111 7.32 32.84 -16.25
CA LEU A 111 6.17 32.67 -17.13
C LEU A 111 6.39 31.51 -18.11
N ASP A 112 5.53 30.49 -18.02
CA ASP A 112 5.51 29.38 -18.96
C ASP A 112 4.24 29.39 -19.82
N LEU A 113 4.43 29.60 -21.13
CA LEU A 113 3.39 29.56 -22.17
C LEU A 113 3.64 28.42 -23.18
N SER A 114 4.52 27.48 -22.87
CA SER A 114 4.91 26.42 -23.80
C SER A 114 3.78 25.43 -24.11
N ASN A 115 3.89 24.73 -25.24
CA ASN A 115 2.91 23.73 -25.68
C ASN A 115 1.48 24.30 -25.73
N ASN A 116 1.29 25.41 -26.44
CA ASN A 116 0.01 26.09 -26.65
C ASN A 116 -0.24 26.28 -28.17
N GLN A 117 -1.22 27.12 -28.52
CA GLN A 117 -1.64 27.36 -29.91
C GLN A 117 -1.37 28.80 -30.36
N LEU A 118 -0.32 29.43 -29.82
CA LEU A 118 0.05 30.81 -30.17
C LEU A 118 0.68 30.87 -31.56
N THR A 119 -0.04 31.45 -32.53
CA THR A 119 0.41 31.60 -33.91
C THR A 119 1.24 32.87 -34.17
N ALA A 120 1.19 33.84 -33.26
CA ALA A 120 1.96 35.06 -33.33
C ALA A 120 2.27 35.57 -31.92
N LEU A 121 3.52 35.94 -31.67
CA LEU A 121 3.93 36.59 -30.43
C LEU A 121 3.70 38.10 -30.52
N LYS A 122 3.23 38.71 -29.43
CA LYS A 122 2.98 40.16 -29.37
C LYS A 122 3.80 40.78 -28.26
N GLN A 123 4.61 41.79 -28.60
CA GLN A 123 5.40 42.55 -27.63
C GLN A 123 4.56 43.11 -26.45
N LYS A 124 3.30 43.46 -26.70
CA LYS A 124 2.41 44.03 -25.67
C LYS A 124 2.24 43.12 -24.45
N TRP A 125 2.28 41.79 -24.62
CA TRP A 125 2.14 40.84 -23.51
C TRP A 125 3.24 40.98 -22.44
N PHE A 126 4.46 41.31 -22.88
CA PHE A 126 5.65 41.29 -22.01
C PHE A 126 6.09 42.68 -21.57
N ARG A 127 5.48 43.75 -22.12
CA ARG A 127 5.91 45.14 -21.96
C ARG A 127 6.04 45.60 -20.51
N LYS A 128 5.20 45.06 -19.61
CA LYS A 128 5.16 45.43 -18.18
C LYS A 128 5.88 44.45 -17.25
N LEU A 129 6.43 43.36 -17.78
CA LEU A 129 7.04 42.29 -17.00
C LEU A 129 8.53 42.54 -16.74
N GLY A 130 8.87 43.67 -16.12
CA GLY A 130 10.27 44.08 -15.90
C GLY A 130 11.03 43.21 -14.88
N ALA A 131 10.32 42.41 -14.08
CA ALA A 131 10.90 41.47 -13.12
C ALA A 131 11.18 40.07 -13.69
N LEU A 132 10.75 39.81 -14.93
CA LEU A 132 10.77 38.47 -15.52
C LEU A 132 12.20 37.97 -15.71
N GLN A 133 12.46 36.78 -15.20
CA GLN A 133 13.75 36.08 -15.26
C GLN A 133 13.66 34.85 -16.15
N ASN A 134 12.54 34.13 -16.11
CA ASN A 134 12.35 32.87 -16.84
C ASN A 134 11.13 32.98 -17.77
N LEU A 135 11.36 32.83 -19.08
CA LEU A 135 10.30 32.86 -20.10
C LEU A 135 10.40 31.62 -21.00
N ASN A 136 9.33 30.84 -21.02
CA ASN A 136 9.22 29.66 -21.89
C ASN A 136 8.08 29.83 -22.91
N LEU A 137 8.44 29.85 -24.19
CA LEU A 137 7.56 30.01 -25.35
C LEU A 137 7.62 28.81 -26.30
N LEU A 138 8.27 27.71 -25.88
CA LEU A 138 8.53 26.55 -26.73
C LEU A 138 7.25 25.89 -27.23
N ASN A 139 7.35 25.20 -28.37
CA ASN A 139 6.31 24.35 -28.94
C ASN A 139 4.97 25.08 -29.16
N ASN A 140 5.05 26.29 -29.70
CA ASN A 140 3.89 27.03 -30.20
C ASN A 140 4.01 27.20 -31.73
N PRO A 141 2.89 27.30 -32.46
CA PRO A 141 2.88 27.35 -33.92
C PRO A 141 3.14 28.75 -34.53
N TYR A 142 4.00 29.58 -33.91
CA TYR A 142 4.41 30.85 -34.51
C TYR A 142 5.56 30.64 -35.51
N ARG A 143 5.52 31.42 -36.60
CA ARG A 143 6.51 31.32 -37.69
C ARG A 143 7.77 32.15 -37.48
N CYS A 144 7.67 33.21 -36.71
CA CYS A 144 8.76 34.12 -36.32
C CYS A 144 8.44 34.73 -34.95
N LEU A 145 9.43 35.38 -34.32
CA LEU A 145 9.28 35.98 -32.99
C LEU A 145 8.48 37.30 -33.00
N GLY A 146 8.25 37.87 -34.19
CA GLY A 146 7.42 39.06 -34.41
C GLY A 146 8.21 40.36 -34.34
N SER A 147 7.70 41.38 -35.04
CA SER A 147 8.25 42.75 -35.03
C SER A 147 7.17 43.72 -34.53
N PRO A 148 7.45 44.56 -33.51
CA PRO A 148 8.73 44.72 -32.80
C PRO A 148 9.07 43.56 -31.86
N ALA A 149 10.37 43.44 -31.52
CA ALA A 149 10.91 42.38 -30.67
C ALA A 149 10.13 42.23 -29.34
N PRO A 150 9.65 41.03 -29.00
CA PRO A 150 8.80 40.84 -27.82
C PRO A 150 9.54 41.02 -26.49
N PHE A 151 10.87 40.92 -26.49
CA PHE A 151 11.70 40.87 -25.28
C PHE A 151 12.33 42.20 -24.89
N GLN A 152 12.10 43.26 -25.65
CA GLN A 152 12.79 44.57 -25.52
C GLN A 152 12.79 45.14 -24.09
N THR A 153 11.75 44.87 -23.29
CA THR A 153 11.60 45.38 -21.93
C THR A 153 12.08 44.42 -20.83
N LEU A 154 12.47 43.20 -21.19
CA LEU A 154 12.78 42.12 -20.25
C LEU A 154 14.25 42.14 -19.81
N VAL A 155 14.66 43.25 -19.18
CA VAL A 155 16.06 43.51 -18.82
C VAL A 155 16.65 42.58 -17.75
N ARG A 156 15.81 41.80 -17.07
CA ARG A 156 16.21 40.82 -16.03
C ARG A 156 16.17 39.37 -16.51
N LEU A 157 15.87 39.15 -17.78
CA LEU A 157 15.73 37.80 -18.32
C LEU A 157 17.05 37.03 -18.17
N ARG A 158 16.97 35.83 -17.61
CA ARG A 158 18.09 34.90 -17.41
C ARG A 158 17.91 33.61 -18.19
N ARG A 159 16.66 33.14 -18.35
CA ARG A 159 16.35 31.91 -19.08
C ARG A 159 15.29 32.18 -20.13
N LEU A 160 15.60 31.79 -21.36
CA LEU A 160 14.71 31.98 -22.49
C LEU A 160 14.62 30.69 -23.33
N GLY A 161 13.41 30.16 -23.45
CA GLY A 161 13.09 29.08 -24.38
C GLY A 161 12.14 29.58 -25.46
N PHE A 162 12.51 29.43 -26.74
CA PHE A 162 11.62 29.75 -27.86
C PHE A 162 11.82 28.80 -29.04
N GLY A 163 10.86 28.84 -29.97
CA GLY A 163 10.78 27.98 -31.12
C GLY A 163 9.66 26.94 -30.99
N GLY A 164 9.55 26.10 -32.00
CA GLY A 164 8.47 25.14 -32.14
C GLY A 164 8.40 24.60 -33.57
N PRO A 165 7.37 23.79 -33.86
CA PRO A 165 7.27 23.09 -35.15
C PRO A 165 7.08 24.02 -36.35
N ALA A 166 6.65 25.27 -36.12
CA ALA A 166 6.34 26.22 -37.18
C ALA A 166 7.39 27.33 -37.36
N LEU A 167 8.44 27.40 -36.52
CA LEU A 167 9.44 28.47 -36.60
C LEU A 167 10.25 28.35 -37.91
N GLU A 168 10.10 29.33 -38.80
CA GLU A 168 10.65 29.33 -40.16
C GLU A 168 11.80 30.34 -40.34
N GLU A 169 11.79 31.44 -39.58
CA GLU A 169 12.70 32.58 -39.75
C GLU A 169 13.13 33.20 -38.42
N LEU A 170 14.42 33.52 -38.31
CA LEU A 170 15.01 34.33 -37.24
C LEU A 170 15.85 35.48 -37.83
N LYS A 171 15.58 36.70 -37.37
CA LYS A 171 16.22 37.95 -37.82
C LYS A 171 17.02 38.58 -36.71
N ARG A 172 18.00 39.41 -37.08
CA ARG A 172 18.92 40.03 -36.12
C ARG A 172 18.21 40.85 -35.04
N GLU A 173 17.09 41.48 -35.37
CA GLU A 173 16.35 42.33 -34.44
C GLU A 173 15.38 41.55 -33.51
N ASP A 174 15.14 40.26 -33.74
CA ASP A 174 14.09 39.50 -33.04
C ASP A 174 14.36 39.37 -31.53
N LEU A 175 15.63 39.38 -31.13
CA LEU A 175 16.08 39.24 -29.74
C LEU A 175 16.59 40.56 -29.15
N TYR A 176 16.31 41.69 -29.81
CA TYR A 176 16.71 43.00 -29.33
C TYR A 176 16.23 43.26 -27.89
N GLY A 177 17.16 43.65 -27.03
CA GLY A 177 16.96 43.89 -25.60
C GLY A 177 17.38 42.73 -24.69
N VAL A 178 17.62 41.53 -25.23
CA VAL A 178 18.20 40.40 -24.49
C VAL A 178 19.72 40.45 -24.60
N THR A 179 20.43 40.68 -23.49
CA THR A 179 21.88 40.90 -23.49
C THR A 179 22.67 39.78 -22.83
N GLN A 180 22.13 39.13 -21.80
CA GLN A 180 22.81 38.07 -21.05
C GLN A 180 21.80 36.99 -20.65
N LEU A 181 22.13 35.72 -20.88
CA LEU A 181 21.31 34.59 -20.46
C LEU A 181 22.17 33.52 -19.77
N GLU A 182 21.64 32.95 -18.70
CA GLU A 182 22.14 31.74 -18.08
C GLU A 182 21.78 30.51 -18.93
N GLU A 183 20.60 30.51 -19.55
CA GLU A 183 20.10 29.39 -20.33
C GLU A 183 19.29 29.85 -21.54
N LEU A 184 19.66 29.35 -22.72
CA LEU A 184 18.97 29.60 -23.99
C LEU A 184 18.57 28.27 -24.63
N THR A 185 17.27 28.09 -24.92
CA THR A 185 16.76 26.93 -25.64
C THR A 185 16.08 27.37 -26.93
N VAL A 186 16.50 26.81 -28.07
CA VAL A 186 15.98 27.14 -29.40
C VAL A 186 15.51 25.89 -30.13
N HIS A 187 14.20 25.78 -30.38
CA HIS A 187 13.61 24.71 -31.18
C HIS A 187 13.28 25.23 -32.59
N GLY A 188 14.20 25.03 -33.54
CA GLY A 188 14.11 25.50 -34.91
C GLY A 188 14.14 24.36 -35.93
N ASN A 189 13.40 23.28 -35.71
CA ASN A 189 13.42 22.09 -36.57
C ASN A 189 12.88 22.33 -37.99
N ASN A 190 12.23 23.46 -38.26
CA ASN A 190 11.79 23.87 -39.59
C ASN A 190 12.41 25.23 -40.02
N LEU A 191 13.50 25.64 -39.37
CA LEU A 191 14.15 26.93 -39.63
C LEU A 191 14.77 26.92 -41.03
N SER A 192 14.29 27.83 -41.89
CA SER A 192 14.71 27.94 -43.29
C SER A 192 15.51 29.21 -43.57
N ARG A 193 15.33 30.24 -42.74
CA ARG A 193 16.01 31.53 -42.85
C ARG A 193 16.59 31.94 -41.50
N TYR A 194 17.87 32.31 -41.50
CA TYR A 194 18.59 32.79 -40.33
C TYR A 194 19.50 33.93 -40.75
N GLU A 195 19.40 35.07 -40.06
CA GLU A 195 20.35 36.17 -40.24
C GLU A 195 21.52 36.01 -39.27
N PRO A 196 22.77 35.85 -39.75
CA PRO A 196 23.95 35.75 -38.87
C PRO A 196 24.06 36.95 -37.93
N GLY A 197 24.44 36.70 -36.69
CA GLY A 197 24.48 37.67 -35.61
C GLY A 197 23.21 37.75 -34.76
N THR A 198 22.13 37.03 -35.13
CA THR A 198 20.87 37.03 -34.35
C THR A 198 21.07 36.56 -32.90
N LEU A 199 21.89 35.53 -32.70
CA LEU A 199 22.19 35.01 -31.36
C LEU A 199 23.51 35.54 -30.77
N ALA A 200 24.36 36.16 -31.59
CA ALA A 200 25.70 36.60 -31.19
C ALA A 200 25.67 37.77 -30.18
N ASP A 201 24.61 38.59 -30.22
CA ASP A 201 24.45 39.73 -29.31
C ASP A 201 24.12 39.30 -27.87
N ILE A 202 23.72 38.03 -27.67
CA ILE A 202 23.45 37.46 -26.36
C ILE A 202 24.77 36.90 -25.82
N TRP A 203 25.58 37.73 -25.16
CA TRP A 203 26.85 37.30 -24.57
C TRP A 203 27.12 38.02 -23.24
N PRO A 204 27.53 37.30 -22.17
CA PRO A 204 27.80 35.85 -22.09
C PRO A 204 26.56 34.95 -22.04
N LEU A 205 26.72 33.72 -22.55
CA LEU A 205 25.75 32.62 -22.48
C LEU A 205 26.22 31.55 -21.50
N GLY A 206 25.38 31.19 -20.54
CA GLY A 206 25.65 30.10 -19.59
C GLY A 206 25.60 28.72 -20.25
N ARG A 207 24.44 28.33 -20.79
CA ARG A 207 24.20 27.06 -21.49
C ARG A 207 23.24 27.25 -22.66
N VAL A 208 23.46 26.52 -23.75
CA VAL A 208 22.61 26.58 -24.95
C VAL A 208 22.09 25.19 -25.31
N THR A 209 20.79 25.10 -25.59
CA THR A 209 20.13 23.89 -26.11
C THR A 209 19.56 24.19 -27.49
N LEU A 210 19.93 23.40 -28.50
CA LEU A 210 19.53 23.59 -29.90
C LEU A 210 18.86 22.33 -30.46
N SER A 211 17.69 22.50 -31.05
CA SER A 211 17.05 21.49 -31.90
C SER A 211 16.86 22.09 -33.30
N LEU A 212 17.66 21.61 -34.26
CA LEU A 212 17.83 22.21 -35.61
C LEU A 212 17.79 21.15 -36.72
N HIS A 213 16.92 20.16 -36.60
CA HIS A 213 16.88 18.97 -37.45
C HIS A 213 16.92 19.27 -38.96
N SER A 214 16.02 20.12 -39.49
CA SER A 214 16.00 20.44 -40.93
C SER A 214 17.26 21.18 -41.38
N ALA A 215 17.82 22.06 -40.55
CA ALA A 215 18.99 22.86 -40.89
C ALA A 215 20.21 21.97 -41.11
N PHE A 216 20.41 20.96 -40.24
CA PHE A 216 21.51 20.01 -40.38
C PHE A 216 21.38 19.09 -41.60
N LEU A 217 20.16 18.83 -42.08
CA LEU A 217 19.90 17.98 -43.24
C LEU A 217 19.86 18.72 -44.59
N THR A 218 19.29 19.92 -44.61
CA THR A 218 18.94 20.61 -45.87
C THR A 218 19.73 21.91 -46.11
N ASN A 219 20.19 22.57 -45.05
CA ASN A 219 20.88 23.85 -45.15
C ASN A 219 22.03 23.96 -44.13
N THR A 220 23.11 23.24 -44.39
CA THR A 220 24.27 23.17 -43.49
C THR A 220 24.95 24.52 -43.28
N ALA A 221 24.80 25.46 -44.22
CA ALA A 221 25.27 26.84 -44.07
C ALA A 221 24.49 27.59 -42.97
N LEU A 222 23.16 27.40 -42.91
CA LEU A 222 22.33 27.94 -41.84
C LEU A 222 22.73 27.36 -40.49
N ALA A 223 22.85 26.04 -40.38
CA ALA A 223 23.28 25.38 -39.15
C ALA A 223 24.66 25.89 -38.69
N ARG A 224 25.60 26.07 -39.62
CA ARG A 224 26.93 26.64 -39.33
C ARG A 224 26.82 28.07 -38.79
N ALA A 225 26.03 28.94 -39.41
CA ALA A 225 25.85 30.32 -38.97
C ALA A 225 25.25 30.42 -37.55
N VAL A 226 24.29 29.55 -37.22
CA VAL A 226 23.76 29.47 -35.85
C VAL A 226 24.87 29.07 -34.86
N LEU A 227 25.67 28.07 -35.21
CA LEU A 227 26.79 27.64 -34.37
C LEU A 227 27.88 28.70 -34.19
N GLU A 228 28.17 29.50 -35.23
CA GLU A 228 29.14 30.60 -35.14
C GLU A 228 28.77 31.66 -34.11
N ASP A 229 27.46 31.87 -33.91
CA ASP A 229 26.90 32.86 -32.99
C ASP A 229 26.88 32.35 -31.53
N VAL A 230 26.70 31.04 -31.29
CA VAL A 230 26.55 30.49 -29.94
C VAL A 230 27.77 29.74 -29.40
N SER A 231 28.76 29.45 -30.25
CA SER A 231 29.91 28.63 -29.86
C SER A 231 31.00 29.42 -29.15
N TYR A 232 31.13 29.18 -27.85
CA TYR A 232 32.17 29.76 -27.00
C TYR A 232 32.82 28.70 -26.10
N PRO A 233 34.11 28.85 -25.73
CA PRO A 233 34.86 27.84 -24.97
C PRO A 233 34.18 27.33 -23.68
N GLU A 234 33.58 28.24 -22.92
CA GLU A 234 33.00 27.96 -21.60
C GLU A 234 31.48 27.74 -21.65
N THR A 235 30.84 27.85 -22.81
CA THR A 235 29.38 27.70 -22.97
C THR A 235 29.06 26.27 -23.40
N PRO A 236 28.46 25.42 -22.55
CA PRO A 236 28.05 24.08 -22.94
C PRO A 236 26.90 24.14 -23.94
N ILE A 237 27.02 23.37 -25.03
CA ILE A 237 25.98 23.24 -26.04
C ILE A 237 25.39 21.83 -26.02
N ILE A 238 24.06 21.77 -25.90
CA ILE A 238 23.27 20.55 -25.98
C ILE A 238 22.52 20.54 -27.30
N PHE A 239 22.67 19.47 -28.07
CA PHE A 239 21.92 19.25 -29.30
C PHE A 239 20.81 18.23 -29.06
N GLU A 240 19.58 18.55 -29.48
CA GLU A 240 18.39 17.72 -29.31
C GLU A 240 17.79 17.34 -30.68
N ASP A 241 17.32 16.09 -30.80
CA ASP A 241 16.55 15.57 -31.95
C ASP A 241 17.26 15.66 -33.31
N LEU A 242 18.60 15.53 -33.32
CA LEU A 242 19.40 15.55 -34.55
C LEU A 242 19.51 14.19 -35.23
N HIS A 243 19.56 14.22 -36.56
CA HIS A 243 19.90 13.08 -37.39
C HIS A 243 21.15 13.39 -38.20
N LEU A 244 22.28 12.80 -37.81
CA LEU A 244 23.58 13.02 -38.42
C LEU A 244 23.96 11.79 -39.24
N ILE A 245 23.83 11.90 -40.55
CA ILE A 245 24.28 10.89 -41.52
C ILE A 245 25.39 11.48 -42.37
N GLY A 246 26.49 10.74 -42.48
CA GLY A 246 27.60 11.04 -43.38
C GLY A 246 28.35 12.32 -43.01
N ASN A 247 29.22 12.76 -43.93
CA ASN A 247 30.07 13.93 -43.71
C ASN A 247 29.30 15.27 -43.68
N GLU A 248 28.35 15.48 -44.60
CA GLU A 248 27.71 16.78 -44.80
C GLU A 248 26.96 17.29 -43.56
N SER A 249 26.24 16.39 -42.87
CA SER A 249 25.52 16.72 -41.64
C SER A 249 26.44 17.11 -40.49
N VAL A 250 27.73 16.77 -40.55
CA VAL A 250 28.71 17.06 -39.48
C VAL A 250 29.51 18.34 -39.77
N GLN A 251 29.57 18.78 -41.03
CA GLN A 251 30.29 19.99 -41.42
C GLN A 251 29.93 21.27 -40.65
N PRO A 252 28.67 21.50 -40.19
CA PRO A 252 28.35 22.66 -39.36
C PRO A 252 29.19 22.77 -38.09
N PHE A 253 29.59 21.65 -37.49
CA PHE A 253 30.37 21.63 -36.24
C PHE A 253 31.78 22.22 -36.37
N THR A 254 32.27 22.45 -37.59
CA THR A 254 33.52 23.17 -37.83
C THR A 254 33.52 24.56 -37.19
N ALA A 255 32.36 25.23 -37.12
CA ALA A 255 32.19 26.50 -36.42
C ALA A 255 32.51 26.37 -34.91
N ALA A 256 31.97 25.34 -34.26
CA ALA A 256 32.21 25.09 -32.85
C ALA A 256 33.66 24.65 -32.57
N ALA A 257 34.24 23.84 -33.45
CA ALA A 257 35.64 23.43 -33.39
C ALA A 257 36.60 24.62 -33.50
N ASN A 258 36.36 25.54 -34.45
CA ASN A 258 37.16 26.76 -34.63
C ASN A 258 37.13 27.67 -33.40
N ARG A 259 36.03 27.65 -32.64
CA ARG A 259 35.86 28.39 -31.38
C ARG A 259 36.45 27.67 -30.16
N ARG A 260 37.06 26.48 -30.35
CA ARG A 260 37.69 25.66 -29.32
C ARG A 260 36.79 25.36 -28.11
N ILE A 261 35.53 25.00 -28.40
CA ILE A 261 34.56 24.60 -27.38
C ILE A 261 35.06 23.43 -26.52
N ARG A 262 34.66 23.40 -25.25
CA ARG A 262 35.03 22.35 -24.29
C ARG A 262 33.92 21.33 -24.04
N HIS A 263 32.66 21.75 -24.13
CA HIS A 263 31.51 20.94 -23.72
C HIS A 263 30.47 20.86 -24.84
N ILE A 264 30.27 19.65 -25.36
CA ILE A 264 29.19 19.32 -26.29
C ILE A 264 28.44 18.10 -25.75
N SER A 265 27.12 18.14 -25.86
CA SER A 265 26.25 17.04 -25.47
C SER A 265 25.18 16.81 -26.53
N PHE A 266 24.76 15.55 -26.70
CA PHE A 266 23.71 15.18 -27.64
C PHE A 266 22.61 14.38 -26.94
N LYS A 267 21.36 14.72 -27.25
CA LYS A 267 20.15 14.11 -26.71
C LYS A 267 19.23 13.68 -27.84
N ASN A 268 18.71 12.46 -27.75
CA ASN A 268 17.79 11.88 -28.73
C ASN A 268 18.30 12.00 -30.18
N VAL A 269 19.52 11.53 -30.43
CA VAL A 269 20.18 11.67 -31.73
C VAL A 269 20.33 10.34 -32.46
N SER A 270 20.27 10.38 -33.78
CA SER A 270 20.62 9.25 -34.63
C SER A 270 21.89 9.56 -35.41
N LEU A 271 22.89 8.69 -35.29
CA LEU A 271 24.24 8.89 -35.82
C LEU A 271 24.65 7.71 -36.71
N SER A 272 25.20 8.00 -37.89
CA SER A 272 25.94 6.98 -38.65
C SER A 272 27.39 6.87 -38.17
N ASP A 273 28.01 5.71 -38.35
CA ASP A 273 29.45 5.51 -38.14
C ASP A 273 30.31 6.52 -38.92
N GLU A 274 29.96 6.82 -40.18
CA GLU A 274 30.60 7.84 -40.99
C GLU A 274 30.47 9.24 -40.35
N ALA A 275 29.31 9.58 -39.79
CA ALA A 275 29.13 10.86 -39.10
C ALA A 275 30.02 10.94 -37.84
N ILE A 276 30.11 9.87 -37.06
CA ILE A 276 31.00 9.80 -35.88
C ILE A 276 32.46 10.00 -36.31
N VAL A 277 32.90 9.33 -37.37
CA VAL A 277 34.27 9.46 -37.90
C VAL A 277 34.58 10.89 -38.32
N ASN A 278 33.69 11.52 -39.11
CA ASN A 278 33.88 12.90 -39.53
C ASN A 278 33.81 13.87 -38.33
N PHE A 279 33.01 13.56 -37.31
CA PHE A 279 32.94 14.37 -36.10
C PHE A 279 34.28 14.37 -35.36
N LEU A 280 34.89 13.19 -35.18
CA LEU A 280 36.21 13.06 -34.55
C LEU A 280 37.29 13.80 -35.33
N VAL A 281 37.19 13.84 -36.67
CA VAL A 281 38.11 14.60 -37.53
C VAL A 281 37.89 16.11 -37.40
N VAL A 282 36.64 16.58 -37.34
CA VAL A 282 36.32 18.01 -37.14
C VAL A 282 36.85 18.53 -35.80
N PHE A 283 36.80 17.70 -34.76
CA PHE A 283 37.29 18.05 -33.42
C PHE A 283 38.72 17.60 -33.13
N ASP A 284 39.52 17.29 -34.16
CA ASP A 284 40.91 16.90 -33.98
C ASP A 284 41.74 18.04 -33.32
N GLY A 285 42.31 17.79 -32.13
CA GLY A 285 43.10 18.78 -31.38
C GLY A 285 42.29 19.88 -30.68
N VAL A 286 40.96 19.77 -30.67
CA VAL A 286 40.07 20.66 -29.93
C VAL A 286 39.97 20.20 -28.48
N PRO A 287 40.02 21.10 -27.47
CA PRO A 287 40.03 20.73 -26.06
C PRO A 287 38.63 20.32 -25.53
N LEU A 288 37.96 19.39 -26.21
CA LEU A 288 36.72 18.79 -25.70
C LEU A 288 37.04 17.98 -24.44
N THR A 289 36.32 18.24 -23.35
CA THR A 289 36.54 17.56 -22.05
C THR A 289 35.64 16.35 -21.87
N SER A 290 34.45 16.34 -22.48
CA SER A 290 33.44 15.32 -22.24
C SER A 290 32.64 15.03 -23.50
N PHE A 291 32.39 13.75 -23.76
CA PHE A 291 31.44 13.27 -24.75
C PHE A 291 30.21 12.74 -24.04
N TRP A 292 29.14 13.54 -24.05
CA TRP A 292 27.88 13.19 -23.40
C TRP A 292 26.81 12.90 -24.46
N LEU A 293 26.25 11.70 -24.43
CA LEU A 293 25.28 11.22 -25.40
C LEU A 293 24.14 10.46 -24.69
N ASP A 294 22.89 10.88 -24.84
CA ASP A 294 21.71 10.22 -24.23
C ASP A 294 20.60 10.01 -25.26
N GLY A 295 20.09 8.78 -25.37
CA GLY A 295 19.09 8.41 -26.36
C GLY A 295 19.69 8.39 -27.75
N ILE A 296 20.60 7.46 -28.01
CA ILE A 296 21.34 7.39 -29.28
C ILE A 296 20.84 6.23 -30.12
N THR A 297 20.61 6.46 -31.41
CA THR A 297 20.46 5.39 -32.40
C THR A 297 21.67 5.36 -33.33
N LEU A 298 22.47 4.30 -33.25
CA LEU A 298 23.67 4.11 -34.07
C LEU A 298 23.36 3.20 -35.29
N THR A 299 23.78 3.64 -36.48
CA THR A 299 23.71 2.87 -37.73
C THR A 299 25.07 2.86 -38.42
N GLY A 300 25.44 1.81 -39.15
CA GLY A 300 26.71 1.82 -39.90
C GLY A 300 27.28 0.46 -40.23
N GLU A 301 28.41 0.47 -40.95
CA GLU A 301 29.22 -0.71 -41.29
C GLU A 301 30.55 -0.77 -40.49
N GLY A 302 30.83 0.23 -39.65
CA GLY A 302 32.01 0.34 -38.79
C GLY A 302 33.28 0.88 -39.47
N ARG A 303 33.20 1.74 -40.49
CA ARG A 303 34.41 2.16 -41.23
C ARG A 303 35.22 3.25 -40.48
N TRP A 304 36.05 2.85 -39.52
CA TRP A 304 36.74 3.75 -38.59
C TRP A 304 38.10 4.33 -39.06
N ALA A 305 38.66 3.86 -40.18
CA ALA A 305 40.06 4.10 -40.56
C ALA A 305 40.48 5.58 -40.61
N ARG A 306 39.57 6.48 -41.01
CA ARG A 306 39.83 7.92 -41.08
C ARG A 306 39.92 8.61 -39.70
N ALA A 307 39.37 8.02 -38.65
CA ALA A 307 39.42 8.61 -37.30
C ALA A 307 40.66 8.19 -36.49
N LYS A 308 41.40 7.16 -36.94
CA LYS A 308 42.52 6.53 -36.22
C LYS A 308 43.69 7.47 -35.85
N TRP A 309 43.81 8.61 -36.53
CA TRP A 309 44.91 9.58 -36.34
C TRP A 309 44.49 10.86 -35.61
N THR A 310 43.24 10.93 -35.13
CA THR A 310 42.74 12.12 -34.42
C THR A 310 43.28 12.21 -32.99
N ASN A 311 43.43 13.42 -32.49
CA ASN A 311 43.96 13.74 -31.17
C ASN A 311 42.83 14.21 -30.23
N GLN A 312 42.34 13.29 -29.41
CA GLN A 312 41.26 13.51 -28.44
C GLN A 312 41.75 13.43 -26.98
N LYS A 313 42.99 13.85 -26.71
CA LYS A 313 43.65 13.73 -25.39
C LYS A 313 42.96 14.51 -24.27
N SER A 314 42.18 15.53 -24.61
CA SER A 314 41.50 16.38 -23.63
C SER A 314 40.24 15.74 -23.04
N VAL A 315 39.74 14.67 -23.65
CA VAL A 315 38.50 14.00 -23.23
C VAL A 315 38.77 13.21 -21.95
N ASP A 316 38.13 13.66 -20.86
CA ASP A 316 38.19 13.04 -19.54
C ASP A 316 37.00 12.11 -19.26
N GLU A 317 35.85 12.39 -19.90
CA GLU A 317 34.59 11.70 -19.63
C GLU A 317 33.89 11.22 -20.92
N PHE A 318 33.59 9.93 -20.98
CA PHE A 318 32.64 9.35 -21.94
C PHE A 318 31.37 8.96 -21.18
N PHE A 319 30.25 9.59 -21.55
CA PHE A 319 28.94 9.28 -20.99
C PHE A 319 28.00 8.91 -22.13
N LEU A 320 27.55 7.65 -22.13
CA LEU A 320 26.57 7.14 -23.08
C LEU A 320 25.40 6.52 -22.32
N ARG A 321 24.17 6.92 -22.66
CA ARG A 321 22.95 6.39 -22.05
C ARG A 321 21.90 6.08 -23.12
N ASN A 322 21.11 5.03 -22.90
CA ASN A 322 19.98 4.64 -23.76
C ASN A 322 20.44 4.46 -25.22
N ILE A 323 21.39 3.55 -25.43
CA ILE A 323 21.99 3.31 -26.75
C ILE A 323 21.24 2.20 -27.47
N VAL A 324 20.87 2.45 -28.72
CA VAL A 324 20.32 1.47 -29.64
C VAL A 324 21.25 1.37 -30.84
N VAL A 325 21.87 0.20 -31.01
CA VAL A 325 22.68 -0.08 -32.20
C VAL A 325 21.82 -0.88 -33.17
N LEU A 326 21.54 -0.31 -34.34
CA LEU A 326 20.83 -1.00 -35.42
C LEU A 326 21.83 -1.84 -36.22
N ASP A 327 21.42 -3.04 -36.65
CA ASP A 327 22.23 -3.95 -37.44
C ASP A 327 23.64 -4.19 -36.87
N VAL A 328 23.76 -4.51 -35.57
CA VAL A 328 25.05 -4.70 -34.86
C VAL A 328 26.04 -5.59 -35.65
N TRP A 329 25.55 -6.60 -36.37
CA TRP A 329 26.38 -7.50 -37.18
C TRP A 329 27.08 -6.84 -38.39
N LYS A 330 26.63 -5.65 -38.82
CA LYS A 330 27.28 -4.86 -39.86
C LYS A 330 28.49 -4.09 -39.34
N PHE A 331 28.57 -3.81 -38.04
CA PHE A 331 29.70 -3.07 -37.47
C PHE A 331 30.97 -3.93 -37.52
N VAL A 332 31.99 -3.46 -38.23
CA VAL A 332 33.35 -4.01 -38.09
C VAL A 332 33.99 -3.59 -36.76
N SER A 333 35.15 -4.19 -36.48
CA SER A 333 35.87 -4.02 -35.22
C SER A 333 36.17 -2.56 -34.86
N PHE A 334 35.86 -2.17 -33.61
CA PHE A 334 36.21 -0.87 -33.02
C PHE A 334 37.70 -0.74 -32.62
N LEU A 335 38.54 -1.75 -32.91
CA LEU A 335 39.96 -1.74 -32.55
C LEU A 335 40.71 -0.49 -33.04
N GLU A 336 40.32 0.07 -34.19
CA GLU A 336 40.93 1.29 -34.72
C GLU A 336 40.69 2.53 -33.86
N LEU A 337 39.63 2.53 -33.05
CA LEU A 337 39.31 3.59 -32.08
C LEU A 337 39.87 3.30 -30.68
N GLY A 338 40.63 2.23 -30.50
CA GLY A 338 41.19 1.85 -29.19
C GLY A 338 42.04 2.94 -28.53
N PHE A 339 42.66 3.82 -29.34
CA PHE A 339 43.43 4.96 -28.83
C PHE A 339 42.60 5.95 -28.00
N LEU A 340 41.29 6.07 -28.27
CA LEU A 340 40.37 6.95 -27.54
C LEU A 340 40.18 6.51 -26.09
N LEU A 341 40.36 5.21 -25.80
CA LEU A 341 40.12 4.63 -24.48
C LEU A 341 41.27 4.87 -23.48
N HIS A 342 42.42 5.37 -23.93
CA HIS A 342 43.57 5.57 -23.05
C HIS A 342 43.45 6.81 -22.15
N TYR A 343 42.72 7.83 -22.59
CA TYR A 343 42.61 9.13 -21.93
C TYR A 343 41.54 9.25 -20.83
N PRO A 344 40.31 8.71 -20.98
CA PRO A 344 39.20 9.02 -20.09
C PRO A 344 39.42 8.48 -18.68
N ARG A 345 39.07 9.29 -17.68
CA ARG A 345 39.01 8.89 -16.27
C ARG A 345 37.61 8.41 -15.88
N LYS A 346 36.59 8.80 -16.63
CA LYS A 346 35.21 8.41 -16.39
C LYS A 346 34.60 7.81 -17.65
N VAL A 347 34.07 6.60 -17.52
CA VAL A 347 33.32 5.94 -18.59
C VAL A 347 31.99 5.45 -18.03
N SER A 348 30.90 5.88 -18.65
CA SER A 348 29.54 5.45 -18.32
C SER A 348 28.87 4.93 -19.59
N VAL A 349 28.39 3.70 -19.56
CA VAL A 349 27.58 3.08 -20.62
C VAL A 349 26.35 2.48 -19.97
N ILE A 350 25.25 3.22 -19.96
CA ILE A 350 24.06 2.92 -19.16
C ILE A 350 22.90 2.54 -20.09
N ASN A 351 22.21 1.44 -19.82
CA ASN A 351 21.06 1.01 -20.63
C ASN A 351 21.38 0.93 -22.14
N GLY A 352 22.55 0.37 -22.46
CA GLY A 352 23.02 0.16 -23.84
C GLY A 352 22.90 -1.29 -24.32
N ARG A 353 22.28 -2.16 -23.50
CA ARG A 353 22.25 -3.63 -23.70
C ARG A 353 23.65 -4.24 -23.82
N VAL A 354 24.65 -3.64 -23.17
CA VAL A 354 26.00 -4.18 -23.13
C VAL A 354 25.97 -5.52 -22.40
N PHE A 355 26.44 -6.57 -23.05
CA PHE A 355 26.52 -7.89 -22.42
C PHE A 355 27.95 -8.26 -22.02
N VAL A 356 28.98 -7.59 -22.56
CA VAL A 356 30.39 -7.79 -22.18
C VAL A 356 31.21 -6.56 -22.56
N MET A 357 32.16 -6.17 -21.71
CA MET A 357 33.29 -5.35 -22.11
C MET A 357 34.48 -6.29 -22.30
N PRO A 358 35.05 -6.46 -23.50
CA PRO A 358 36.17 -7.38 -23.70
C PRO A 358 37.38 -7.00 -22.84
N CYS A 359 38.12 -7.98 -22.30
CA CYS A 359 39.31 -7.71 -21.49
C CYS A 359 40.36 -6.81 -22.21
N PRO A 360 40.60 -6.92 -23.53
CA PRO A 360 41.46 -5.97 -24.25
C PRO A 360 41.01 -4.51 -24.12
N THR A 361 39.70 -4.25 -24.09
CA THR A 361 39.13 -2.91 -23.87
C THR A 361 39.46 -2.43 -22.45
N SER A 362 39.31 -3.28 -21.44
CA SER A 362 39.65 -2.97 -20.05
C SER A 362 41.13 -2.67 -19.85
N ARG A 363 42.01 -3.31 -20.64
CA ARG A 363 43.47 -3.04 -20.62
C ARG A 363 43.83 -1.68 -21.21
N LEU A 364 43.05 -1.18 -22.18
CA LEU A 364 43.28 0.14 -22.79
C LEU A 364 42.84 1.29 -21.88
N LEU A 365 41.89 1.05 -20.97
CA LEU A 365 41.36 2.00 -20.00
C LEU A 365 42.31 2.21 -18.81
N GLU A 366 43.53 2.64 -19.08
CA GLU A 366 44.61 2.72 -18.09
C GLU A 366 44.36 3.76 -16.98
N ASN A 367 43.78 4.91 -17.34
CA ASN A 367 43.57 6.05 -16.44
C ASN A 367 42.18 6.04 -15.76
N LEU A 368 41.42 4.96 -15.92
CA LEU A 368 40.03 4.92 -15.50
C LEU A 368 39.88 4.94 -13.97
N GLN A 369 39.07 5.87 -13.47
CA GLN A 369 38.77 6.05 -12.05
C GLN A 369 37.29 5.81 -11.73
N TYR A 370 36.41 5.98 -12.71
CA TYR A 370 34.97 5.78 -12.60
C TYR A 370 34.47 4.94 -13.77
N LEU A 371 33.82 3.82 -13.48
CA LEU A 371 33.20 2.95 -14.47
C LEU A 371 31.75 2.70 -14.08
N ASP A 372 30.82 3.07 -14.96
CA ASP A 372 29.40 2.77 -14.83
C ASP A 372 28.93 1.94 -16.02
N LEU A 373 28.51 0.71 -15.73
CA LEU A 373 27.90 -0.23 -16.66
C LEU A 373 26.49 -0.64 -16.19
N SER A 374 25.78 0.28 -15.54
CA SER A 374 24.46 0.01 -14.98
C SER A 374 23.36 -0.21 -16.03
N ASP A 375 22.32 -0.92 -15.63
CA ASP A 375 21.12 -1.21 -16.41
C ASP A 375 21.46 -1.91 -17.76
N ASN A 376 22.40 -2.87 -17.74
CA ASN A 376 22.87 -3.61 -18.90
C ASN A 376 22.57 -5.12 -18.77
N LEU A 377 23.22 -5.96 -19.58
CA LEU A 377 22.99 -7.40 -19.68
C LEU A 377 24.18 -8.22 -19.15
N LEU A 378 24.98 -7.66 -18.23
CA LEU A 378 26.14 -8.36 -17.67
C LEU A 378 25.69 -9.55 -16.81
N THR A 379 26.42 -10.65 -16.97
CA THR A 379 26.33 -11.90 -16.22
C THR A 379 27.68 -12.17 -15.54
N GLU A 380 27.77 -13.19 -14.70
CA GLU A 380 29.03 -13.52 -14.00
C GLU A 380 30.18 -13.79 -14.96
N MET A 381 29.92 -14.55 -16.02
CA MET A 381 30.93 -14.94 -17.02
C MET A 381 31.44 -13.72 -17.78
N THR A 382 30.53 -12.83 -18.17
CA THR A 382 30.86 -11.64 -18.97
C THR A 382 31.45 -10.53 -18.12
N LEU A 383 31.08 -10.43 -16.84
CA LEU A 383 31.74 -9.55 -15.88
C LEU A 383 33.16 -10.03 -15.58
N SER A 384 33.38 -11.35 -15.48
CA SER A 384 34.72 -11.93 -15.35
C SER A 384 35.62 -11.50 -16.50
N GLU A 385 35.13 -11.63 -17.74
CA GLU A 385 35.83 -11.13 -18.93
C GLU A 385 36.05 -9.59 -18.86
N SER A 386 35.04 -8.83 -18.43
CA SER A 386 35.12 -7.37 -18.30
C SER A 386 36.15 -6.89 -17.29
N LEU A 387 36.40 -7.66 -16.24
CA LEU A 387 37.41 -7.38 -15.23
C LEU A 387 38.71 -8.20 -15.44
N CYS A 388 38.87 -8.82 -16.61
CA CYS A 388 40.02 -9.66 -16.97
C CYS A 388 40.34 -10.74 -15.92
N ASP A 389 39.31 -11.42 -15.41
CA ASP A 389 39.39 -12.43 -14.34
C ASP A 389 40.11 -11.98 -13.06
N GLY A 390 40.23 -10.66 -12.85
CA GLY A 390 40.97 -10.09 -11.73
C GLY A 390 42.49 -10.03 -11.93
N HIS A 391 43.02 -10.21 -13.15
CA HIS A 391 44.45 -10.13 -13.48
C HIS A 391 45.04 -8.69 -13.46
N GLY A 392 44.62 -7.85 -12.51
CA GLY A 392 45.24 -6.56 -12.21
C GLY A 392 45.06 -5.48 -13.27
N THR A 393 43.92 -5.45 -13.97
CA THR A 393 43.50 -4.32 -14.82
C THR A 393 42.71 -3.28 -14.00
N LEU A 394 42.49 -2.08 -14.55
CA LEU A 394 41.71 -1.02 -13.91
C LEU A 394 42.20 -0.65 -12.50
N LYS A 395 43.54 -0.60 -12.30
CA LYS A 395 44.16 -0.41 -10.98
C LYS A 395 43.82 0.92 -10.31
N ASP A 396 43.49 1.93 -11.11
CA ASP A 396 43.13 3.27 -10.64
C ASP A 396 41.63 3.46 -10.38
N LEU A 397 40.83 2.41 -10.62
CA LEU A 397 39.39 2.47 -10.46
C LEU A 397 39.00 2.67 -8.99
N ARG A 398 38.20 3.72 -8.75
CA ARG A 398 37.69 4.10 -7.43
C ARG A 398 36.21 3.85 -7.29
N VAL A 399 35.46 3.98 -8.38
CA VAL A 399 34.02 3.79 -8.43
C VAL A 399 33.68 2.78 -9.51
N LEU A 400 32.94 1.74 -9.14
CA LEU A 400 32.38 0.75 -10.05
C LEU A 400 30.88 0.65 -9.81
N ASN A 401 30.08 0.99 -10.82
CA ASN A 401 28.64 0.80 -10.83
C ASN A 401 28.28 -0.27 -11.85
N ILE A 402 27.72 -1.39 -11.38
CA ILE A 402 27.21 -2.50 -12.19
C ILE A 402 25.79 -2.84 -11.76
N SER A 403 25.05 -1.86 -11.23
CA SER A 403 23.66 -2.03 -10.81
C SER A 403 22.73 -2.36 -11.99
N GLY A 404 21.61 -3.03 -11.72
CA GLY A 404 20.60 -3.28 -12.77
C GLY A 404 21.06 -4.28 -13.85
N ASN A 405 21.96 -5.20 -13.51
CA ASN A 405 22.42 -6.27 -14.41
C ASN A 405 21.80 -7.63 -14.01
N ALA A 406 22.26 -8.73 -14.61
CA ALA A 406 21.75 -10.08 -14.39
C ALA A 406 22.67 -10.93 -13.50
N LEU A 407 23.30 -10.32 -12.50
CA LEU A 407 24.24 -11.00 -11.59
C LEU A 407 23.48 -11.80 -10.51
N LYS A 408 23.94 -13.03 -10.22
CA LYS A 408 23.34 -13.96 -9.26
C LYS A 408 24.27 -14.34 -8.11
N SER A 409 25.58 -14.25 -8.31
CA SER A 409 26.59 -14.66 -7.32
C SER A 409 27.40 -13.49 -6.73
N LEU A 410 27.18 -13.19 -5.45
CA LEU A 410 28.00 -12.22 -4.69
C LEU A 410 29.45 -12.70 -4.48
N SER A 411 29.68 -14.01 -4.36
CA SER A 411 31.03 -14.54 -4.17
C SER A 411 31.94 -14.25 -5.36
N THR A 412 31.40 -14.38 -6.58
CA THR A 412 32.13 -14.06 -7.82
C THR A 412 32.52 -12.59 -7.88
N ILE A 413 31.59 -11.69 -7.57
CA ILE A 413 31.83 -10.24 -7.59
C ILE A 413 32.87 -9.86 -6.54
N SER A 414 32.76 -10.39 -5.31
CA SER A 414 33.75 -10.13 -4.27
C SER A 414 35.15 -10.52 -4.76
N ARG A 415 35.33 -11.75 -5.26
CA ARG A 415 36.60 -12.24 -5.80
C ARG A 415 37.16 -11.37 -6.93
N LEU A 416 36.33 -10.95 -7.88
CA LEU A 416 36.76 -10.10 -9.00
C LEU A 416 37.15 -8.69 -8.51
N SER A 417 36.38 -8.13 -7.59
CA SER A 417 36.63 -6.79 -7.03
C SER A 417 37.86 -6.71 -6.13
N ALA A 418 38.31 -7.84 -5.57
CA ALA A 418 39.51 -7.90 -4.73
C ALA A 418 40.78 -7.41 -5.45
N GLY A 419 40.84 -7.56 -6.78
CA GLY A 419 41.95 -7.07 -7.60
C GLY A 419 42.00 -5.54 -7.78
N LEU A 420 40.90 -4.84 -7.47
CA LEU A 420 40.74 -3.40 -7.68
C LEU A 420 41.23 -2.63 -6.44
N SER A 421 42.55 -2.49 -6.33
CA SER A 421 43.23 -2.01 -5.11
C SER A 421 42.81 -0.62 -4.61
N LYS A 422 42.31 0.27 -5.48
CA LYS A 422 41.87 1.64 -5.14
C LYS A 422 40.35 1.80 -5.07
N LEU A 423 39.59 0.71 -5.19
CA LEU A 423 38.14 0.74 -5.20
C LEU A 423 37.59 1.19 -3.85
N THR A 424 36.81 2.26 -3.86
CA THR A 424 36.20 2.84 -2.65
C THR A 424 34.68 2.75 -2.69
N HIS A 425 34.08 2.81 -3.88
CA HIS A 425 32.64 2.79 -4.08
C HIS A 425 32.26 1.68 -5.04
N LEU A 426 31.36 0.80 -4.59
CA LEU A 426 30.82 -0.29 -5.39
C LEU A 426 29.29 -0.27 -5.32
N ASP A 427 28.64 -0.08 -6.47
CA ASP A 427 27.19 -0.24 -6.61
C ASP A 427 26.88 -1.51 -7.40
N ILE A 428 26.27 -2.46 -6.70
CA ILE A 428 25.80 -3.74 -7.24
C ILE A 428 24.30 -3.94 -7.00
N SER A 429 23.57 -2.85 -6.77
CA SER A 429 22.13 -2.86 -6.54
C SER A 429 21.32 -3.37 -7.73
N ARG A 430 20.04 -3.67 -7.53
CA ARG A 430 19.11 -4.08 -8.61
C ARG A 430 19.61 -5.31 -9.40
N ASN A 431 20.32 -6.23 -8.74
CA ASN A 431 20.74 -7.52 -9.27
C ASN A 431 20.01 -8.65 -8.52
N ALA A 432 19.80 -9.81 -9.14
CA ALA A 432 19.00 -10.90 -8.55
C ALA A 432 19.89 -11.93 -7.82
N TYR A 433 20.52 -11.52 -6.71
CA TYR A 433 21.37 -12.41 -5.93
C TYR A 433 20.57 -13.53 -5.26
N SER A 434 21.06 -14.77 -5.36
CA SER A 434 20.36 -15.93 -4.76
C SER A 434 20.44 -15.92 -3.23
N SER A 435 21.61 -15.61 -2.67
CA SER A 435 21.87 -15.52 -1.24
C SER A 435 23.23 -14.86 -0.98
N MET A 436 23.45 -14.41 0.25
CA MET A 436 24.75 -13.90 0.69
C MET A 436 25.62 -15.05 1.21
N PRO A 437 26.86 -15.26 0.70
CA PRO A 437 27.75 -16.31 1.16
C PRO A 437 28.29 -16.01 2.57
N PRO A 438 28.84 -16.99 3.32
CA PRO A 438 29.33 -16.75 4.67
C PRO A 438 30.58 -15.85 4.73
N THR A 439 31.44 -15.93 3.71
CA THR A 439 32.69 -15.18 3.60
C THR A 439 32.85 -14.60 2.19
N CYS A 440 33.49 -13.44 2.10
CA CYS A 440 33.77 -12.72 0.85
C CYS A 440 35.15 -12.08 0.90
N SER A 441 35.72 -11.83 -0.28
CA SER A 441 37.02 -11.18 -0.42
C SER A 441 36.84 -9.80 -1.04
N TRP A 442 36.62 -8.77 -0.22
CA TRP A 442 36.49 -7.38 -0.69
C TRP A 442 37.82 -6.63 -0.63
N PRO A 443 38.04 -5.60 -1.47
CA PRO A 443 39.20 -4.74 -1.34
C PRO A 443 39.15 -3.96 -0.01
N SER A 444 40.29 -3.84 0.68
CA SER A 444 40.38 -3.19 2.00
C SER A 444 40.10 -1.68 1.96
N THR A 445 40.12 -1.09 0.77
CA THR A 445 39.81 0.30 0.48
C THR A 445 38.32 0.57 0.33
N LEU A 446 37.47 -0.47 0.30
CA LEU A 446 36.03 -0.33 0.10
C LEU A 446 35.36 0.38 1.28
N ARG A 447 34.67 1.49 0.98
CA ARG A 447 33.96 2.34 1.96
C ARG A 447 32.45 2.40 1.69
N PHE A 448 32.04 2.39 0.43
CA PHE A 448 30.64 2.45 0.01
C PHE A 448 30.26 1.16 -0.69
N LEU A 449 29.17 0.53 -0.25
CA LEU A 449 28.61 -0.66 -0.87
C LEU A 449 27.08 -0.56 -0.96
N ASN A 450 26.55 -0.62 -2.17
CA ASN A 450 25.10 -0.70 -2.42
C ASN A 450 24.71 -2.08 -2.93
N ILE A 451 23.86 -2.78 -2.16
CA ILE A 451 23.25 -4.09 -2.50
C ILE A 451 21.72 -4.00 -2.37
N SER A 452 21.15 -2.83 -2.61
CA SER A 452 19.69 -2.63 -2.57
C SER A 452 18.97 -3.40 -3.68
N ARG A 453 17.69 -3.69 -3.49
CA ARG A 453 16.83 -4.37 -4.48
C ARG A 453 17.40 -5.70 -4.98
N ALA A 454 18.00 -6.47 -4.06
CA ALA A 454 18.63 -7.75 -4.35
C ALA A 454 17.85 -8.98 -3.86
N LYS A 455 16.68 -8.78 -3.21
CA LYS A 455 15.85 -9.83 -2.59
C LYS A 455 16.59 -10.68 -1.54
N LEU A 456 17.54 -10.07 -0.85
CA LEU A 456 18.31 -10.75 0.21
C LEU A 456 17.45 -10.91 1.47
N GLU A 457 17.37 -12.14 2.00
CA GLU A 457 16.67 -12.40 3.27
C GLU A 457 17.59 -12.35 4.50
N THR A 458 18.85 -12.76 4.33
CA THR A 458 19.83 -12.89 5.41
C THR A 458 21.12 -12.17 5.06
N ILE A 459 21.71 -11.53 6.08
CA ILE A 459 22.98 -10.82 5.96
C ILE A 459 24.03 -11.58 6.78
N THR A 460 25.21 -11.80 6.18
CA THR A 460 26.29 -12.61 6.75
C THR A 460 27.57 -11.78 6.94
N PRO A 461 28.59 -12.32 7.63
CA PRO A 461 29.92 -11.72 7.72
C PRO A 461 30.68 -11.55 6.38
N CYS A 462 30.05 -11.82 5.24
CA CYS A 462 30.57 -11.42 3.93
C CYS A 462 30.77 -9.90 3.82
N LEU A 463 29.97 -9.09 4.51
CA LEU A 463 30.13 -7.64 4.50
C LEU A 463 31.43 -7.23 5.21
N PRO A 464 32.29 -6.38 4.60
CA PRO A 464 33.54 -5.99 5.21
C PRO A 464 33.31 -4.93 6.31
N THR A 465 34.11 -5.00 7.37
CA THR A 465 34.07 -4.05 8.50
C THR A 465 34.60 -2.64 8.15
N THR A 466 35.12 -2.48 6.93
CA THR A 466 35.70 -1.24 6.39
C THR A 466 34.68 -0.24 5.87
N LEU A 467 33.42 -0.65 5.76
CA LEU A 467 32.34 0.16 5.18
C LEU A 467 32.00 1.36 6.06
N GLU A 468 31.86 2.51 5.42
CA GLU A 468 31.34 3.76 5.99
C GLU A 468 29.88 3.97 5.55
N VAL A 469 29.51 3.52 4.35
CA VAL A 469 28.16 3.63 3.81
C VAL A 469 27.69 2.27 3.29
N LEU A 470 26.55 1.81 3.78
CA LEU A 470 25.94 0.55 3.38
C LEU A 470 24.47 0.75 3.03
N ASP A 471 24.11 0.42 1.80
CA ASP A 471 22.72 0.42 1.35
C ASP A 471 22.23 -1.02 1.12
N LEU A 472 21.25 -1.42 1.93
CA LEU A 472 20.54 -2.69 1.89
C LEU A 472 19.02 -2.47 1.70
N SER A 473 18.62 -1.29 1.22
CA SER A 473 17.21 -0.95 1.03
C SER A 473 16.50 -1.89 0.05
N ASN A 474 15.18 -2.02 0.19
CA ASN A 474 14.31 -2.80 -0.68
C ASN A 474 14.77 -4.27 -0.85
N ASN A 475 15.19 -4.91 0.24
CA ASN A 475 15.45 -6.35 0.32
C ASN A 475 14.38 -7.03 1.19
N ASP A 476 14.61 -8.28 1.59
CA ASP A 476 13.72 -9.06 2.45
C ASP A 476 14.33 -9.32 3.84
N VAL A 477 15.23 -8.43 4.28
CA VAL A 477 16.04 -8.60 5.50
C VAL A 477 15.15 -8.49 6.75
N LYS A 478 15.29 -9.45 7.67
CA LYS A 478 14.53 -9.48 8.93
C LYS A 478 15.28 -8.86 10.12
N SER A 479 16.60 -8.94 10.13
CA SER A 479 17.46 -8.45 11.22
C SER A 479 18.88 -8.23 10.73
N LEU A 480 19.58 -7.26 11.33
CA LEU A 480 20.99 -7.00 11.06
C LEU A 480 21.80 -7.12 12.36
N ASN A 481 22.53 -8.23 12.51
CA ASN A 481 23.32 -8.55 13.70
C ASN A 481 24.81 -8.67 13.36
N LEU A 482 25.38 -7.61 12.79
CA LEU A 482 26.79 -7.58 12.40
C LEU A 482 27.49 -6.37 13.00
N PHE A 483 28.70 -6.60 13.52
CA PHE A 483 29.55 -5.54 14.01
C PHE A 483 30.23 -4.81 12.84
N LEU A 484 29.81 -3.57 12.58
CA LEU A 484 30.34 -2.72 11.50
C LEU A 484 30.88 -1.42 12.11
N PRO A 485 32.14 -1.43 12.59
CA PRO A 485 32.67 -0.35 13.42
C PRO A 485 32.90 0.96 12.66
N ALA A 486 33.16 0.93 11.36
CA ALA A 486 33.41 2.12 10.56
C ALA A 486 32.14 2.78 9.99
N LEU A 487 30.98 2.12 10.14
CA LEU A 487 29.75 2.52 9.47
C LEU A 487 29.20 3.84 10.00
N ARG A 488 28.88 4.75 9.08
CA ARG A 488 28.30 6.09 9.34
C ARG A 488 26.90 6.22 8.79
N GLU A 489 26.64 5.64 7.62
CA GLU A 489 25.33 5.68 6.98
C GLU A 489 24.83 4.27 6.68
N LEU A 490 23.60 3.99 7.12
CA LEU A 490 22.95 2.70 6.96
C LEU A 490 21.55 2.89 6.39
N TYR A 491 21.31 2.31 5.21
CA TYR A 491 20.03 2.33 4.54
C TYR A 491 19.37 0.95 4.58
N LEU A 492 18.23 0.87 5.29
CA LEU A 492 17.45 -0.35 5.55
C LEU A 492 15.98 -0.20 5.14
N SER A 493 15.60 0.90 4.52
CA SER A 493 14.20 1.16 4.13
C SER A 493 13.65 0.07 3.19
N GLY A 494 12.38 -0.30 3.31
CA GLY A 494 11.72 -1.29 2.45
C GLY A 494 12.13 -2.74 2.72
N ASN A 495 12.43 -3.10 3.97
CA ASN A 495 12.77 -4.47 4.40
C ASN A 495 11.66 -5.07 5.31
N LYS A 496 11.96 -6.17 6.00
CA LYS A 496 11.05 -6.88 6.93
C LYS A 496 11.55 -6.83 8.39
N ILE A 497 12.20 -5.73 8.77
CA ILE A 497 12.81 -5.58 10.09
C ILE A 497 11.74 -5.23 11.12
N GLN A 498 11.75 -5.91 12.28
CA GLN A 498 10.77 -5.75 13.35
C GLN A 498 11.24 -4.86 14.50
N SER A 499 12.55 -4.69 14.67
CA SER A 499 13.19 -3.92 15.74
C SER A 499 14.41 -3.19 15.20
N LEU A 500 14.76 -2.04 15.77
CA LEU A 500 16.01 -1.37 15.41
C LEU A 500 17.21 -2.31 15.66
N PRO A 501 18.26 -2.28 14.81
CA PRO A 501 19.50 -2.97 15.11
C PRO A 501 20.10 -2.39 16.40
N SER A 502 20.91 -3.17 17.11
CA SER A 502 21.52 -2.68 18.35
C SER A 502 22.65 -1.69 18.03
N GLY A 503 22.59 -0.47 18.57
CA GLY A 503 23.54 0.60 18.24
C GLY A 503 24.99 0.32 18.64
N TRP A 504 25.21 -0.53 19.65
CA TRP A 504 26.56 -0.96 20.04
C TRP A 504 27.27 -1.80 18.96
N LEU A 505 26.52 -2.39 18.02
CA LEU A 505 27.10 -3.05 16.85
C LEU A 505 27.59 -2.05 15.80
N LEU A 506 27.10 -0.81 15.86
CA LEU A 506 27.27 0.25 14.87
C LEU A 506 27.72 1.57 15.56
N PRO A 507 28.87 1.57 16.27
CA PRO A 507 29.24 2.65 17.21
C PRO A 507 29.44 4.03 16.56
N ASN A 508 29.72 4.07 15.25
CA ASN A 508 29.97 5.31 14.51
C ASN A 508 28.80 5.78 13.65
N LEU A 509 27.63 5.13 13.76
CA LEU A 509 26.49 5.41 12.91
C LEU A 509 25.93 6.82 13.17
N GLN A 510 25.75 7.58 12.11
CA GLN A 510 25.25 8.97 12.11
C GLN A 510 23.88 9.07 11.44
N ILE A 511 23.65 8.30 10.37
CA ILE A 511 22.42 8.31 9.59
C ILE A 511 21.86 6.88 9.52
N LEU A 512 20.62 6.71 9.97
CA LEU A 512 19.88 5.47 9.86
C LEU A 512 18.55 5.72 9.14
N THR A 513 18.33 5.03 8.03
CA THR A 513 17.03 5.00 7.35
C THR A 513 16.44 3.61 7.42
N ILE A 514 15.22 3.48 7.95
CA ILE A 514 14.51 2.22 8.18
C ILE A 514 13.01 2.37 7.91
N GLN A 515 12.67 3.19 6.91
CA GLN A 515 11.29 3.43 6.53
C GLN A 515 10.65 2.19 5.90
N SER A 516 9.32 2.14 5.81
CA SER A 516 8.61 1.07 5.09
C SER A 516 9.02 -0.35 5.51
N ASN A 517 9.15 -0.58 6.82
CA ASN A 517 9.50 -1.86 7.43
C ASN A 517 8.32 -2.38 8.27
N THR A 518 8.57 -3.37 9.12
CA THR A 518 7.59 -3.92 10.08
C THR A 518 7.93 -3.54 11.52
N LEU A 519 8.52 -2.36 11.74
CA LEU A 519 8.94 -1.89 13.06
C LEU A 519 7.70 -1.61 13.91
N ASN A 520 7.57 -2.31 15.05
CA ASN A 520 6.41 -2.17 15.93
C ASN A 520 6.55 -1.00 16.90
N MET A 521 7.73 -0.82 17.50
CA MET A 521 8.05 0.28 18.41
C MET A 521 9.56 0.41 18.58
N PHE A 522 10.01 1.55 19.07
CA PHE A 522 11.38 1.77 19.56
C PHE A 522 11.33 2.81 20.67
N GLY A 523 12.28 2.72 21.61
CA GLY A 523 12.30 3.57 22.80
C GLY A 523 13.63 4.27 23.05
N ARG A 524 13.71 4.97 24.18
CA ARG A 524 14.91 5.69 24.61
C ARG A 524 16.13 4.77 24.72
N SER A 525 15.96 3.56 25.24
CA SER A 525 17.04 2.58 25.38
C SER A 525 17.65 2.18 24.03
N ASP A 526 16.82 2.07 22.99
CA ASP A 526 17.28 1.72 21.64
C ASP A 526 18.12 2.85 21.06
N LEU A 527 17.67 4.10 21.19
CA LEU A 527 18.41 5.26 20.70
C LEU A 527 19.68 5.55 21.51
N GLN A 528 19.65 5.37 22.84
CA GLN A 528 20.83 5.51 23.70
C GLN A 528 21.94 4.50 23.39
N SER A 529 21.59 3.37 22.76
CA SER A 529 22.59 2.41 22.30
C SER A 529 23.45 2.94 21.15
N TYR A 530 23.03 4.02 20.47
CA TYR A 530 23.79 4.69 19.42
C TYR A 530 24.52 5.93 19.97
N GLU A 531 25.84 5.90 19.99
CA GLU A 531 26.64 7.01 20.54
C GLU A 531 26.69 8.26 19.65
N ARG A 532 26.49 8.11 18.34
CA ARG A 532 26.75 9.16 17.34
C ARG A 532 25.60 9.41 16.36
N LEU A 533 24.44 8.79 16.59
CA LEU A 533 23.29 8.90 15.69
C LEU A 533 22.75 10.33 15.72
N GLN A 534 22.64 10.94 14.54
CA GLN A 534 22.13 12.30 14.37
C GLN A 534 20.80 12.30 13.64
N ASN A 535 20.71 11.53 12.54
CA ASN A 535 19.55 11.53 11.66
C ASN A 535 18.91 10.15 11.63
N LEU A 536 17.62 10.11 11.97
CA LEU A 536 16.79 8.91 11.87
C LEU A 536 15.63 9.16 10.90
N GLN A 537 15.37 8.16 10.05
CA GLN A 537 14.13 8.07 9.26
C GLN A 537 13.50 6.72 9.54
N ALA A 538 12.39 6.71 10.27
CA ALA A 538 11.70 5.48 10.66
C ALA A 538 10.19 5.53 10.37
N GLY A 539 9.73 6.51 9.59
CA GLY A 539 8.33 6.63 9.18
C GLY A 539 7.83 5.45 8.33
N GLN A 540 6.52 5.43 8.07
CA GLN A 540 5.85 4.40 7.27
C GLN A 540 6.09 2.96 7.78
N ASN A 541 6.12 2.78 9.09
CA ASN A 541 6.24 1.49 9.76
C ASN A 541 4.91 1.07 10.40
N LYS A 542 4.85 -0.16 10.91
CA LYS A 542 3.67 -0.72 11.57
C LYS A 542 3.66 -0.43 13.08
N PHE A 543 3.59 0.84 13.44
CA PHE A 543 3.74 1.23 14.83
C PHE A 543 2.56 0.79 15.70
N VAL A 544 2.88 0.13 16.81
CA VAL A 544 1.97 -0.19 17.90
C VAL A 544 2.01 0.98 18.87
N CYS A 545 0.96 1.80 18.85
CA CYS A 545 0.79 2.99 19.67
C CYS A 545 0.39 2.61 21.10
N SER A 546 1.34 2.01 21.81
CA SER A 546 1.27 1.76 23.24
C SER A 546 1.52 3.05 24.03
N CYS A 547 1.13 3.06 25.30
CA CYS A 547 1.39 4.20 26.18
C CYS A 547 2.88 4.52 26.33
N GLU A 548 3.74 3.50 26.31
CA GLU A 548 5.19 3.68 26.36
C GLU A 548 5.70 4.38 25.10
N PHE A 549 5.28 3.92 23.92
CA PHE A 549 5.74 4.48 22.65
C PHE A 549 5.23 5.90 22.41
N VAL A 550 3.94 6.16 22.68
CA VAL A 550 3.34 7.49 22.53
C VAL A 550 3.99 8.48 23.50
N ALA A 551 4.20 8.10 24.77
CA ALA A 551 4.87 8.96 25.75
C ALA A 551 6.31 9.27 25.32
N PHE A 552 7.07 8.25 24.93
CA PHE A 552 8.44 8.40 24.42
C PHE A 552 8.50 9.34 23.20
N PHE A 553 7.62 9.13 22.21
CA PHE A 553 7.62 9.92 20.98
C PHE A 553 7.32 11.41 21.26
N GLN A 554 6.41 11.69 22.19
CA GLN A 554 6.03 13.07 22.52
C GLN A 554 7.04 13.77 23.42
N SER A 555 7.70 13.06 24.35
CA SER A 555 8.61 13.68 25.31
C SER A 555 10.07 13.69 24.87
N ASP A 556 10.56 12.58 24.32
CA ASP A 556 12.00 12.33 24.18
C ASP A 556 12.49 12.60 22.76
N ILE A 557 11.65 12.39 21.76
CA ILE A 557 12.01 12.68 20.36
C ILE A 557 11.85 14.18 20.06
N LYS A 558 10.79 14.83 20.56
CA LYS A 558 10.55 16.27 20.32
C LYS A 558 11.61 17.20 20.95
N GLY A 559 12.44 16.69 21.85
CA GLY A 559 13.53 17.44 22.50
C GLY A 559 14.86 16.69 22.58
N GLY A 560 15.02 15.59 21.84
CA GLY A 560 16.19 14.73 21.89
C GLY A 560 17.33 15.15 20.96
N ASP A 561 18.49 14.50 21.14
CA ASP A 561 19.68 14.73 20.30
C ASP A 561 19.56 14.14 18.88
N VAL A 562 18.60 13.23 18.65
CA VAL A 562 18.36 12.58 17.35
C VAL A 562 17.25 13.29 16.59
N GLN A 563 17.57 13.78 15.39
CA GLN A 563 16.64 14.47 14.51
C GLN A 563 15.89 13.48 13.60
N LEU A 564 14.56 13.58 13.60
CA LEU A 564 13.70 12.91 12.62
C LEU A 564 13.65 13.71 11.31
N THR A 565 14.22 13.17 10.25
CA THR A 565 14.37 13.91 8.97
C THR A 565 13.23 13.67 7.98
N ASP A 566 12.40 12.65 8.19
CA ASP A 566 11.22 12.32 7.40
C ASP A 566 9.91 12.97 7.88
N GLY A 567 9.99 13.78 8.94
CA GLY A 567 8.87 14.54 9.49
C GLY A 567 7.96 13.70 10.38
N GLU A 568 7.40 14.34 11.42
CA GLU A 568 6.55 13.66 12.42
C GLU A 568 5.28 13.04 11.82
N GLU A 569 4.74 13.62 10.75
CA GLU A 569 3.52 13.14 10.08
C GLU A 569 3.70 11.76 9.41
N SER A 570 4.95 11.32 9.23
CA SER A 570 5.25 10.00 8.65
C SER A 570 5.12 8.84 9.66
N TYR A 571 4.94 9.16 10.95
CA TYR A 571 4.81 8.19 12.05
C TYR A 571 3.34 7.99 12.37
N ILE A 572 2.78 6.90 11.83
CA ILE A 572 1.35 6.61 11.86
C ILE A 572 1.11 5.33 12.66
N CYS A 573 0.08 5.33 13.50
CA CYS A 573 -0.35 4.17 14.26
C CYS A 573 -0.98 3.10 13.36
N ASP A 574 -0.50 1.87 13.45
CA ASP A 574 -1.10 0.67 12.82
C ASP A 574 -2.02 -0.07 13.80
N SER A 575 -1.63 -0.09 15.08
CA SER A 575 -2.34 -0.74 16.18
C SER A 575 -2.33 0.16 17.41
N PRO A 576 -3.38 0.15 18.25
CA PRO A 576 -4.63 -0.61 18.14
C PRO A 576 -5.62 -0.03 17.13
N LEU A 577 -6.62 -0.83 16.70
CA LEU A 577 -7.61 -0.48 15.66
C LEU A 577 -8.30 0.89 15.83
N TYR A 578 -8.50 1.34 17.07
CA TYR A 578 -9.17 2.62 17.35
C TYR A 578 -8.27 3.86 17.13
N LEU A 579 -6.96 3.67 16.92
CA LEU A 579 -5.98 4.71 16.60
C LEU A 579 -5.38 4.50 15.20
N GLN A 580 -5.91 3.59 14.40
CA GLN A 580 -5.35 3.29 13.09
C GLN A 580 -5.38 4.53 12.19
N GLU A 581 -4.28 4.78 11.46
CA GLU A 581 -4.09 5.95 10.58
C GLU A 581 -3.90 7.30 11.29
N GLU A 582 -3.91 7.34 12.62
CA GLU A 582 -3.63 8.56 13.38
C GLU A 582 -2.11 8.82 13.52
N PRO A 583 -1.62 10.06 13.37
CA PRO A 583 -0.22 10.41 13.62
C PRO A 583 0.12 10.25 15.11
N VAL A 584 1.22 9.56 15.42
CA VAL A 584 1.67 9.28 16.80
C VAL A 584 1.80 10.56 17.63
N GLY A 585 2.27 11.64 17.00
CA GLY A 585 2.45 12.95 17.63
C GLY A 585 1.15 13.63 18.09
N GLN A 586 -0.01 13.20 17.60
CA GLN A 586 -1.34 13.76 17.91
C GLN A 586 -2.17 12.87 18.84
N VAL A 587 -1.71 11.65 19.14
CA VAL A 587 -2.42 10.69 19.99
C VAL A 587 -2.34 11.08 21.47
N HIS A 588 -3.47 11.09 22.16
CA HIS A 588 -3.53 11.30 23.61
C HIS A 588 -4.18 10.11 24.32
N LEU A 589 -3.36 9.33 25.03
CA LEU A 589 -3.81 8.18 25.82
C LEU A 589 -4.01 8.59 27.29
N SER A 590 -5.12 8.18 27.90
CA SER A 590 -5.41 8.52 29.30
C SER A 590 -4.68 7.59 30.27
N VAL A 591 -4.47 8.04 31.52
CA VAL A 591 -3.83 7.22 32.57
C VAL A 591 -4.63 5.94 32.85
N ALA A 592 -5.96 5.99 32.71
CA ALA A 592 -6.82 4.83 32.89
C ALA A 592 -6.60 3.76 31.80
N ASP A 593 -6.36 4.20 30.55
CA ASP A 593 -6.04 3.30 29.43
C ASP A 593 -4.64 2.68 29.60
N CYS A 594 -3.67 3.46 30.07
CA CYS A 594 -2.30 3.00 30.26
C CYS A 594 -2.10 2.06 31.45
N HIS A 595 -2.89 2.24 32.51
CA HIS A 595 -2.79 1.47 33.74
C HIS A 595 -4.11 0.77 34.10
N HIS A 596 -4.68 0.05 33.13
CA HIS A 596 -5.95 -0.65 33.28
C HIS A 596 -5.99 -1.57 34.53
N VAL A 597 -4.89 -2.29 34.82
CA VAL A 597 -4.80 -3.18 35.99
C VAL A 597 -4.88 -2.41 37.31
N LEU A 598 -4.14 -1.30 37.43
CA LEU A 598 -4.17 -0.46 38.63
C LEU A 598 -5.53 0.21 38.79
N PHE A 599 -6.10 0.71 37.69
CA PHE A 599 -7.44 1.32 37.70
C PHE A 599 -8.49 0.34 38.19
N VAL A 600 -8.56 -0.87 37.60
CA VAL A 600 -9.50 -1.91 38.03
C VAL A 600 -9.25 -2.35 39.47
N SER A 601 -7.98 -2.50 39.88
CA SER A 601 -7.62 -2.86 41.26
C SER A 601 -8.10 -1.83 42.28
N VAL A 602 -7.89 -0.53 42.00
CA VAL A 602 -8.37 0.58 42.84
C VAL A 602 -9.90 0.59 42.88
N CYS A 603 -10.58 0.43 41.74
CA CYS A 603 -12.03 0.35 41.67
C CYS A 603 -12.59 -0.82 42.51
N CYS A 604 -12.02 -2.02 42.37
CA CYS A 604 -12.41 -3.19 43.16
C CYS A 604 -12.15 -2.98 44.66
N GLY A 605 -11.03 -2.35 45.03
CA GLY A 605 -10.71 -2.00 46.41
C GLY A 605 -11.74 -1.03 47.00
N VAL A 606 -12.15 -0.01 46.25
CA VAL A 606 -13.19 0.94 46.65
C VAL A 606 -14.54 0.22 46.83
N VAL A 607 -14.93 -0.65 45.89
CA VAL A 607 -16.19 -1.42 46.01
C VAL A 607 -16.17 -2.31 47.26
N LEU A 608 -15.07 -2.99 47.53
CA LEU A 608 -14.93 -3.86 48.70
C LEU A 608 -14.96 -3.06 50.01
N PHE A 609 -14.32 -1.90 50.04
CA PHE A 609 -14.38 -0.98 51.17
C PHE A 609 -15.81 -0.47 51.43
N VAL A 610 -16.54 -0.08 50.37
CA VAL A 610 -17.95 0.33 50.46
C VAL A 610 -18.84 -0.83 50.93
N ALA A 611 -18.61 -2.05 50.44
CA ALA A 611 -19.34 -3.24 50.88
C ALA A 611 -19.10 -3.56 52.37
N ILE A 612 -17.86 -3.41 52.86
CA ILE A 612 -17.53 -3.56 54.28
C ILE A 612 -18.24 -2.49 55.12
N LEU A 613 -18.20 -1.23 54.68
CA LEU A 613 -18.90 -0.13 55.36
C LEU A 613 -20.42 -0.37 55.40
N LEU A 614 -21.02 -0.82 54.30
CA LEU A 614 -22.42 -1.22 54.24
C LEU A 614 -22.70 -2.40 55.17
N GLY A 615 -21.83 -3.41 55.22
CA GLY A 615 -21.95 -4.55 56.14
C GLY A 615 -21.93 -4.11 57.62
N ILE A 616 -21.01 -3.21 57.99
CA ILE A 616 -20.93 -2.64 59.34
C ILE A 616 -22.19 -1.82 59.65
N LEU A 617 -22.67 -1.03 58.70
CA LEU A 617 -23.90 -0.24 58.85
C LEU A 617 -25.13 -1.14 59.04
N LEU A 618 -25.26 -2.19 58.23
CA LEU A 618 -26.34 -3.19 58.31
C LEU A 618 -26.31 -3.95 59.65
N TRP A 619 -25.11 -4.23 60.17
CA TRP A 619 -24.94 -4.83 61.49
C TRP A 619 -25.36 -3.86 62.60
N ARG A 620 -24.90 -2.60 62.55
CA ARG A 620 -25.24 -1.55 63.54
C ARG A 620 -26.73 -1.21 63.56
N LEU A 621 -27.40 -1.27 62.41
CA LEU A 621 -28.85 -1.03 62.26
C LEU A 621 -29.71 -2.27 62.59
N HIS A 622 -29.13 -3.36 63.11
CA HIS A 622 -29.85 -4.60 63.46
C HIS A 622 -30.75 -5.16 62.35
N VAL A 623 -30.37 -4.97 61.07
CA VAL A 623 -31.19 -5.40 59.93
C VAL A 623 -31.35 -6.92 59.89
N LEU A 624 -30.33 -7.68 60.30
CA LEU A 624 -30.41 -9.14 60.45
C LEU A 624 -31.46 -9.58 61.49
N TRP A 625 -31.63 -8.82 62.57
CA TRP A 625 -32.67 -9.07 63.59
C TRP A 625 -34.06 -8.81 63.02
N TYR A 626 -34.23 -7.72 62.26
CA TYR A 626 -35.48 -7.44 61.55
C TYR A 626 -35.81 -8.50 60.50
N ILE A 627 -34.84 -8.98 59.71
CA ILE A 627 -35.02 -10.06 58.73
C ILE A 627 -35.46 -11.35 59.42
N GLN A 628 -34.83 -11.72 60.54
CA GLN A 628 -35.22 -12.87 61.37
C GLN A 628 -36.66 -12.74 61.88
N MET A 629 -37.08 -11.53 62.28
CA MET A 629 -38.43 -11.29 62.77
C MET A 629 -39.50 -11.34 61.65
N THR A 630 -39.19 -10.84 60.45
CA THR A 630 -40.02 -11.05 59.26
C THR A 630 -40.09 -12.51 58.83
N TRP A 631 -39.00 -13.28 58.96
CA TRP A 631 -38.98 -14.72 58.72
C TRP A 631 -39.79 -15.50 59.76
N ALA A 632 -39.75 -15.10 61.04
CA ALA A 632 -40.57 -15.69 62.10
C ALA A 632 -42.07 -15.40 61.86
N TRP A 633 -42.42 -14.19 61.41
CA TRP A 633 -43.78 -13.82 61.03
C TRP A 633 -44.27 -14.61 59.79
N LEU A 634 -43.43 -14.77 58.77
CA LEU A 634 -43.72 -15.61 57.59
C LEU A 634 -43.84 -17.10 57.95
N LYS A 635 -43.03 -17.60 58.89
CA LYS A 635 -43.06 -18.99 59.40
C LYS A 635 -44.33 -19.25 60.22
N ALA A 636 -44.78 -18.28 61.01
CA ALA A 636 -46.07 -18.33 61.72
C ALA A 636 -47.28 -18.32 60.76
N LYS A 637 -47.24 -17.48 59.72
CA LYS A 637 -48.28 -17.42 58.67
C LYS A 637 -48.30 -18.66 57.77
N ARG A 638 -47.15 -19.33 57.56
CA ARG A 638 -47.04 -20.63 56.89
C ARG A 638 -47.59 -21.78 57.74
N ASN A 639 -47.39 -21.80 59.06
CA ASN A 639 -47.88 -22.87 59.93
C ASN A 639 -49.41 -22.87 60.11
N LEU A 640 -50.08 -21.71 60.04
CA LEU A 640 -51.55 -21.64 59.99
C LEU A 640 -52.09 -22.24 58.67
N ARG A 641 -51.46 -21.92 57.53
CA ARG A 641 -51.79 -22.51 56.21
C ARG A 641 -51.44 -24.00 56.11
N ARG A 642 -50.45 -24.48 56.86
CA ARG A 642 -50.04 -25.91 56.92
C ARG A 642 -51.01 -26.76 57.75
N ARG A 643 -51.56 -26.23 58.85
CA ARG A 643 -52.63 -26.91 59.61
C ARG A 643 -53.96 -26.97 58.86
N GLN A 644 -54.24 -26.01 57.98
CA GLN A 644 -55.42 -26.02 57.13
C GLN A 644 -55.27 -26.99 55.94
N ARG A 645 -54.06 -27.12 55.35
CA ARG A 645 -53.78 -28.11 54.29
C ARG A 645 -53.63 -29.56 54.78
N CYS A 646 -53.26 -29.80 56.04
CA CYS A 646 -53.19 -31.17 56.59
C CYS A 646 -54.54 -31.72 57.08
N ARG A 647 -55.60 -30.90 57.17
CA ARG A 647 -56.98 -31.37 57.43
C ARG A 647 -57.75 -31.71 56.14
N GLU A 648 -57.19 -31.40 54.97
CA GLU A 648 -57.73 -31.75 53.64
C GLU A 648 -57.02 -32.96 53.01
N ARG A 649 -55.95 -33.49 53.62
CA ARG A 649 -55.21 -34.64 53.08
C ARG A 649 -55.61 -36.00 53.64
N GLU A 650 -56.53 -36.05 54.61
CA GLU A 650 -57.27 -37.26 55.01
C GLU A 650 -58.58 -37.46 54.20
N GLY A 651 -58.84 -36.60 53.21
CA GLY A 651 -60.00 -36.69 52.30
C GLY A 651 -59.66 -37.07 50.85
N LEU A 652 -58.42 -37.46 50.55
CA LEU A 652 -57.90 -37.61 49.19
C LEU A 652 -57.49 -39.04 48.80
N GLU A 653 -58.13 -40.07 49.34
CA GLU A 653 -58.19 -41.39 48.67
C GLU A 653 -59.27 -41.44 47.59
N SER A 654 -59.98 -40.32 47.35
CA SER A 654 -61.09 -40.21 46.40
C SER A 654 -60.74 -39.52 45.06
N LEU A 655 -59.45 -39.24 44.77
CA LEU A 655 -59.05 -38.47 43.56
C LEU A 655 -58.03 -39.14 42.63
N LEU A 656 -57.58 -40.36 42.91
CA LEU A 656 -56.82 -41.17 41.93
C LEU A 656 -57.79 -41.70 40.88
N SER A 657 -57.60 -41.27 39.63
CA SER A 657 -58.51 -41.59 38.51
C SER A 657 -58.00 -42.73 37.64
N PHE A 658 -56.71 -43.06 37.74
CA PHE A 658 -56.05 -44.07 36.92
C PHE A 658 -55.12 -44.96 37.76
N ASP A 659 -54.96 -46.22 37.36
CA ASP A 659 -54.01 -47.16 37.96
C ASP A 659 -52.59 -46.88 37.47
N ALA A 660 -52.41 -46.51 36.19
CA ALA A 660 -51.11 -46.06 35.71
C ALA A 660 -51.18 -45.02 34.59
N PHE A 661 -50.20 -44.11 34.57
CA PHE A 661 -49.93 -43.23 33.45
C PHE A 661 -48.89 -43.88 32.53
N VAL A 662 -49.14 -43.95 31.23
CA VAL A 662 -48.21 -44.52 30.25
C VAL A 662 -47.59 -43.41 29.41
N SER A 663 -46.27 -43.31 29.46
CA SER A 663 -45.46 -42.39 28.66
C SER A 663 -44.75 -43.16 27.54
N TYR A 664 -45.04 -42.80 26.30
CA TYR A 664 -44.59 -43.50 25.08
C TYR A 664 -44.43 -42.51 23.92
N SER A 665 -43.72 -42.91 22.87
CA SER A 665 -43.55 -42.09 21.65
C SER A 665 -44.79 -42.19 20.78
N GLU A 666 -45.18 -41.13 20.11
CA GLU A 666 -46.29 -41.18 19.15
C GLU A 666 -46.07 -42.23 18.04
N GLN A 667 -44.80 -42.48 17.69
CA GLN A 667 -44.41 -43.50 16.71
C GLN A 667 -44.65 -44.94 17.22
N ASP A 668 -44.69 -45.13 18.54
CA ASP A 668 -44.95 -46.43 19.17
C ASP A 668 -46.41 -46.57 19.64
N ALA A 669 -47.26 -45.57 19.33
CA ALA A 669 -48.68 -45.56 19.71
C ALA A 669 -49.42 -46.79 19.19
N CYS A 670 -49.03 -47.31 18.01
CA CYS A 670 -49.62 -48.52 17.44
C CYS A 670 -49.44 -49.74 18.34
N TRP A 671 -48.27 -49.89 18.99
CA TRP A 671 -48.05 -50.99 19.92
C TRP A 671 -48.84 -50.79 21.21
N VAL A 672 -48.87 -49.55 21.73
CA VAL A 672 -49.61 -49.22 22.97
C VAL A 672 -51.12 -49.41 22.79
N GLU A 673 -51.70 -48.89 21.72
CA GLU A 673 -53.15 -48.95 21.47
C GLU A 673 -53.63 -50.37 21.10
N ASN A 674 -52.82 -51.18 20.40
CA ASN A 674 -53.24 -52.51 19.93
C ASN A 674 -52.81 -53.68 20.82
N PHE A 675 -51.76 -53.53 21.63
CA PHE A 675 -51.26 -54.60 22.50
C PHE A 675 -51.37 -54.24 23.99
N LEU A 676 -50.89 -53.07 24.41
CA LEU A 676 -50.86 -52.70 25.83
C LEU A 676 -52.24 -52.40 26.42
N VAL A 677 -53.03 -51.58 25.72
CA VAL A 677 -54.36 -51.15 26.18
C VAL A 677 -55.34 -52.32 26.21
N PRO A 678 -55.50 -53.15 25.16
CA PRO A 678 -56.46 -54.25 25.18
C PRO A 678 -56.11 -55.28 26.25
N GLU A 679 -54.83 -55.59 26.45
CA GLU A 679 -54.41 -56.59 27.45
C GLU A 679 -54.63 -56.16 28.90
N LEU A 680 -54.63 -54.85 29.18
CA LEU A 680 -54.72 -54.30 30.53
C LEU A 680 -56.11 -53.73 30.88
N GLU A 681 -56.83 -53.18 29.91
CA GLU A 681 -58.15 -52.57 30.11
C GLU A 681 -59.32 -53.51 29.73
N GLU A 682 -59.16 -54.47 28.80
CA GLU A 682 -60.24 -55.36 28.37
C GLU A 682 -60.30 -56.67 29.19
N PRO A 683 -61.51 -57.13 29.58
CA PRO A 683 -61.69 -58.41 30.26
C PRO A 683 -61.53 -59.57 29.25
N ARG A 684 -60.69 -60.57 29.56
CA ARG A 684 -60.60 -61.81 28.78
C ARG A 684 -61.71 -62.78 29.20
N ASP A 685 -62.52 -63.22 28.23
CA ASP A 685 -63.66 -64.13 28.47
C ASP A 685 -63.31 -65.62 28.68
N ASN A 686 -62.03 -66.04 28.63
CA ASN A 686 -61.67 -67.47 28.55
C ASN A 686 -60.60 -67.98 29.54
N ASP A 687 -60.30 -67.26 30.62
CA ASP A 687 -59.40 -67.76 31.67
C ASP A 687 -60.19 -68.01 32.97
N GLU A 688 -60.43 -69.29 33.31
CA GLU A 688 -61.10 -69.75 34.55
C GLU A 688 -60.33 -69.37 35.86
N GLU A 689 -59.20 -68.68 35.77
CA GLU A 689 -58.39 -68.22 36.91
C GLU A 689 -58.60 -66.73 37.28
N SER A 690 -59.56 -66.02 36.65
CA SER A 690 -59.71 -64.56 36.76
C SER A 690 -60.89 -64.07 37.62
N VAL A 691 -61.39 -64.84 38.58
CA VAL A 691 -62.59 -64.47 39.36
C VAL A 691 -62.37 -63.29 40.34
N ASN A 692 -61.15 -62.79 40.55
CA ASN A 692 -60.89 -61.78 41.59
C ASN A 692 -60.17 -60.48 41.16
N HIS A 693 -60.14 -60.13 39.88
CA HIS A 693 -59.20 -59.10 39.41
C HIS A 693 -59.84 -58.04 38.50
N ARG A 694 -59.96 -56.80 39.01
CA ARG A 694 -60.49 -55.63 38.28
C ARG A 694 -59.61 -55.24 37.06
N PRO A 695 -60.19 -54.79 35.94
CA PRO A 695 -59.42 -54.22 34.83
C PRO A 695 -58.67 -52.98 35.29
N LEU A 696 -57.46 -52.76 34.76
CA LEU A 696 -56.62 -51.62 35.10
C LEU A 696 -57.03 -50.42 34.24
N THR A 697 -57.00 -49.22 34.82
CA THR A 697 -57.31 -47.98 34.12
C THR A 697 -56.03 -47.23 33.77
N LEU A 698 -55.80 -46.96 32.49
CA LEU A 698 -54.59 -46.28 32.01
C LEU A 698 -54.87 -44.82 31.61
N CYS A 699 -53.95 -43.93 31.95
CA CYS A 699 -53.94 -42.55 31.46
C CYS A 699 -52.98 -42.45 30.26
N LEU A 700 -53.48 -42.01 29.11
CA LEU A 700 -52.71 -41.88 27.86
C LEU A 700 -52.74 -40.43 27.37
N HIS A 701 -51.60 -39.92 26.88
CA HIS A 701 -51.50 -38.52 26.46
C HIS A 701 -52.41 -38.17 25.27
N LYS A 702 -52.70 -39.12 24.38
CA LYS A 702 -53.58 -38.90 23.21
C LYS A 702 -55.08 -38.97 23.55
N ARG A 703 -55.43 -39.62 24.66
CA ARG A 703 -56.82 -39.86 25.09
C ARG A 703 -57.26 -38.87 26.17
N ASP A 704 -56.41 -38.62 27.17
CA ASP A 704 -56.82 -38.04 28.45
C ASP A 704 -56.28 -36.62 28.71
N PHE A 705 -55.41 -36.09 27.83
CA PHE A 705 -54.87 -34.74 27.99
C PHE A 705 -55.88 -33.67 27.58
N LEU A 706 -55.92 -32.58 28.34
CA LEU A 706 -56.82 -31.45 28.07
C LEU A 706 -56.20 -30.53 27.00
N PRO A 707 -56.86 -30.32 25.85
CA PRO A 707 -56.37 -29.43 24.80
C PRO A 707 -56.29 -27.98 25.30
N GLY A 708 -55.21 -27.26 24.95
CA GLY A 708 -55.00 -25.86 25.34
C GLY A 708 -54.25 -25.63 26.66
N HIS A 709 -53.95 -26.69 27.41
CA HIS A 709 -53.03 -26.66 28.55
C HIS A 709 -51.58 -26.95 28.11
N TRP A 710 -50.61 -26.46 28.89
CA TRP A 710 -49.21 -26.78 28.65
C TRP A 710 -49.00 -28.29 28.79
N ILE A 711 -48.26 -28.89 27.85
CA ILE A 711 -47.97 -30.33 27.81
C ILE A 711 -47.39 -30.80 29.16
N VAL A 712 -46.52 -29.99 29.75
CA VAL A 712 -45.90 -30.27 31.06
C VAL A 712 -46.94 -30.34 32.19
N ASP A 713 -47.91 -29.41 32.23
CA ASP A 713 -48.96 -29.40 33.26
C ASP A 713 -49.92 -30.59 33.11
N ASN A 714 -50.21 -31.00 31.86
CA ASN A 714 -51.01 -32.19 31.57
C ASN A 714 -50.31 -33.46 32.06
N ILE A 715 -48.99 -33.58 31.85
CA ILE A 715 -48.18 -34.70 32.37
C ILE A 715 -48.17 -34.70 33.91
N MET A 716 -47.93 -33.54 34.55
CA MET A 716 -47.94 -33.45 36.02
C MET A 716 -49.28 -33.92 36.61
N ASN A 717 -50.39 -33.47 36.03
CA ASN A 717 -51.72 -33.85 36.47
C ASN A 717 -52.00 -35.35 36.21
N ALA A 718 -51.53 -35.90 35.08
CA ALA A 718 -51.66 -37.33 34.78
C ALA A 718 -50.88 -38.20 35.76
N MET A 719 -49.67 -37.78 36.16
CA MET A 719 -48.86 -38.48 37.16
C MET A 719 -49.47 -38.35 38.57
N GLU A 720 -49.94 -37.18 38.99
CA GLU A 720 -50.60 -37.00 40.30
C GLU A 720 -51.92 -37.78 40.43
N ARG A 721 -52.60 -38.03 39.31
CA ARG A 721 -53.87 -38.78 39.24
C ARG A 721 -53.69 -40.28 39.02
N SER A 722 -52.46 -40.75 38.84
CA SER A 722 -52.12 -42.16 38.58
C SER A 722 -51.32 -42.77 39.72
N ARG A 723 -51.50 -44.06 40.00
CA ARG A 723 -50.75 -44.75 41.08
C ARG A 723 -49.31 -45.10 40.69
N ARG A 724 -49.08 -45.45 39.43
CA ARG A 724 -47.77 -45.79 38.87
C ARG A 724 -47.54 -45.05 37.56
N THR A 725 -46.28 -44.89 37.18
CA THR A 725 -45.91 -44.36 35.86
C THR A 725 -45.15 -45.41 35.08
N VAL A 726 -45.60 -45.73 33.87
CA VAL A 726 -45.00 -46.71 32.97
C VAL A 726 -44.32 -45.97 31.82
N PHE A 727 -43.04 -46.22 31.60
CA PHE A 727 -42.29 -45.71 30.44
C PHE A 727 -42.10 -46.81 29.42
N VAL A 728 -42.60 -46.60 28.21
CA VAL A 728 -42.36 -47.48 27.06
C VAL A 728 -41.16 -46.92 26.30
N LEU A 729 -40.02 -47.57 26.46
CA LEU A 729 -38.74 -47.20 25.88
C LEU A 729 -38.49 -47.95 24.58
N SER A 730 -38.15 -47.18 23.55
CA SER A 730 -37.75 -47.60 22.20
C SER A 730 -36.71 -46.59 21.69
N GLU A 731 -36.09 -46.86 20.55
CA GLU A 731 -35.22 -45.92 19.87
C GLU A 731 -35.99 -44.63 19.51
N ASN A 732 -37.23 -44.79 19.04
CA ASN A 732 -38.15 -43.69 18.71
C ASN A 732 -38.46 -42.81 19.93
N PHE A 733 -38.65 -43.41 21.10
CA PHE A 733 -38.89 -42.67 22.34
C PHE A 733 -37.69 -41.83 22.71
N VAL A 734 -36.49 -42.41 22.72
CA VAL A 734 -35.25 -41.74 23.13
C VAL A 734 -34.88 -40.57 22.21
N GLN A 735 -35.23 -40.68 20.92
CA GLN A 735 -34.99 -39.63 19.93
C GLN A 735 -36.07 -38.53 19.92
N SER A 736 -37.25 -38.80 20.48
CA SER A 736 -38.37 -37.85 20.52
C SER A 736 -38.18 -36.68 21.49
N ASP A 737 -38.83 -35.55 21.20
CA ASP A 737 -38.95 -34.44 22.16
C ASP A 737 -39.78 -34.83 23.41
N TRP A 738 -40.59 -35.88 23.33
CA TRP A 738 -41.38 -36.39 24.45
C TRP A 738 -40.49 -36.91 25.58
N CYS A 739 -39.43 -37.65 25.23
CA CYS A 739 -38.41 -38.09 26.19
C CYS A 739 -37.71 -36.90 26.87
N ARG A 740 -37.53 -35.76 26.17
CA ARG A 740 -36.97 -34.55 26.78
C ARG A 740 -37.90 -33.95 27.84
N TYR A 741 -39.18 -33.79 27.54
CA TYR A 741 -40.13 -33.17 28.48
C TYR A 741 -40.34 -34.01 29.74
N GLU A 742 -40.40 -35.33 29.59
CA GLU A 742 -40.66 -36.27 30.69
C GLU A 742 -39.43 -36.44 31.61
N LEU A 743 -38.22 -36.49 31.05
CA LEU A 743 -36.99 -36.59 31.84
C LEU A 743 -36.67 -35.32 32.63
N ASP A 744 -37.00 -34.15 32.09
CA ASP A 744 -36.84 -32.89 32.81
C ASP A 744 -37.78 -32.82 34.03
N PHE A 745 -38.92 -33.52 34.01
CA PHE A 745 -39.84 -33.62 35.14
C PHE A 745 -39.38 -34.63 36.21
N SER A 746 -38.75 -35.74 35.80
CA SER A 746 -38.10 -36.67 36.75
C SER A 746 -37.10 -35.97 37.67
N ASN A 747 -36.54 -34.81 37.27
CA ASN A 747 -35.69 -33.98 38.13
C ASN A 747 -36.41 -33.49 39.40
N PHE A 748 -37.70 -33.17 39.33
CA PHE A 748 -38.51 -32.74 40.47
C PHE A 748 -39.03 -33.94 41.27
N TRP A 749 -39.35 -35.04 40.59
CA TRP A 749 -39.90 -36.26 41.17
C TRP A 749 -38.84 -37.06 41.97
N LEU A 750 -37.58 -37.05 41.55
CA LEU A 750 -36.46 -37.77 42.18
C LEU A 750 -35.80 -37.04 43.36
N CYS A 751 -36.30 -35.86 43.76
CA CYS A 751 -35.80 -35.14 44.94
C CYS A 751 -36.39 -35.64 46.27
N ASP A 752 -37.40 -36.51 46.23
CA ASP A 752 -37.92 -37.21 47.41
C ASP A 752 -37.29 -38.61 47.46
N GLY A 753 -36.41 -38.85 48.42
CA GLY A 753 -35.45 -39.96 48.46
C GLY A 753 -36.03 -41.39 48.57
N ASN A 754 -37.34 -41.59 48.40
CA ASN A 754 -38.02 -42.88 48.49
C ASN A 754 -38.83 -43.28 47.22
N ALA A 755 -38.79 -42.51 46.14
CA ALA A 755 -39.67 -42.70 44.97
C ALA A 755 -39.15 -43.67 43.89
N GLY A 756 -38.14 -44.50 44.17
CA GLY A 756 -37.61 -45.46 43.18
C GLY A 756 -38.60 -46.56 42.80
N SER A 757 -39.59 -46.84 43.66
CA SER A 757 -40.49 -47.98 43.50
C SER A 757 -41.71 -47.69 42.61
N GLU A 758 -41.94 -46.45 42.17
CA GLU A 758 -43.19 -46.01 41.51
C GLU A 758 -43.14 -45.94 39.97
N ALA A 759 -41.96 -46.10 39.35
CA ALA A 759 -41.78 -46.09 37.90
C ALA A 759 -41.46 -47.49 37.34
N ILE A 760 -42.18 -47.91 36.29
CA ILE A 760 -41.99 -49.19 35.59
C ILE A 760 -41.44 -48.91 34.20
N LEU A 761 -40.36 -49.60 33.79
CA LEU A 761 -39.74 -49.44 32.48
C LEU A 761 -40.06 -50.67 31.60
N ILE A 762 -40.59 -50.44 30.40
CA ILE A 762 -40.82 -51.46 29.36
C ILE A 762 -39.89 -51.16 28.19
N LEU A 763 -39.11 -52.12 27.71
CA LEU A 763 -38.32 -51.99 26.50
C LEU A 763 -38.96 -52.77 25.35
N LEU A 764 -39.31 -52.09 24.25
CA LEU A 764 -39.84 -52.74 23.06
C LEU A 764 -38.75 -53.44 22.23
N GLU A 765 -37.54 -52.92 22.31
CA GLU A 765 -36.36 -53.41 21.62
C GLU A 765 -35.12 -53.25 22.51
N PRO A 766 -34.08 -54.09 22.34
CA PRO A 766 -32.87 -53.97 23.14
C PRO A 766 -32.14 -52.67 22.84
N LEU A 767 -32.09 -51.77 23.82
CA LEU A 767 -31.39 -50.48 23.73
C LEU A 767 -30.02 -50.55 24.40
N SER A 768 -28.96 -50.24 23.67
CA SER A 768 -27.61 -50.13 24.25
C SER A 768 -27.44 -48.81 25.02
N LYS A 769 -26.47 -48.77 25.94
CA LYS A 769 -26.16 -47.55 26.71
C LYS A 769 -25.71 -46.37 25.84
N ASP A 770 -25.25 -46.64 24.63
CA ASP A 770 -24.75 -45.63 23.69
C ASP A 770 -25.87 -45.06 22.80
N ASP A 771 -27.00 -45.76 22.69
CA ASP A 771 -28.18 -45.30 21.94
C ASP A 771 -28.92 -44.18 22.70
N ILE A 772 -28.65 -44.02 24.00
CA ILE A 772 -29.21 -42.94 24.82
C ILE A 772 -28.29 -41.72 24.81
N PRO A 773 -28.73 -40.58 24.26
CA PRO A 773 -27.93 -39.36 24.20
C PRO A 773 -27.32 -38.99 25.56
N LYS A 774 -26.03 -38.62 25.56
CA LYS A 774 -25.27 -38.30 26.79
C LYS A 774 -25.93 -37.25 27.68
N ARG A 775 -26.79 -36.38 27.13
CA ARG A 775 -27.59 -35.40 27.88
C ARG A 775 -28.58 -36.03 28.88
N PHE A 776 -28.98 -37.29 28.68
CA PHE A 776 -29.95 -37.99 29.52
C PHE A 776 -29.29 -38.89 30.57
N CYS A 777 -28.37 -38.32 31.37
CA CYS A 777 -27.62 -39.05 32.40
C CYS A 777 -28.51 -39.77 33.43
N LYS A 778 -29.70 -39.22 33.73
CA LYS A 778 -30.62 -39.80 34.70
C LYS A 778 -31.35 -41.03 34.17
N LEU A 779 -31.79 -41.02 32.91
CA LEU A 779 -32.36 -42.20 32.26
C LEU A 779 -31.34 -43.34 32.19
N ARG A 780 -30.08 -43.01 31.84
CA ARG A 780 -28.96 -43.96 31.87
C ARG A 780 -28.72 -44.53 33.26
N LYS A 781 -28.93 -43.74 34.32
CA LYS A 781 -28.85 -44.20 35.71
C LYS A 781 -30.02 -45.11 36.07
N LEU A 782 -31.26 -44.74 35.70
CA LEU A 782 -32.46 -45.55 35.94
C LEU A 782 -32.36 -46.92 35.27
N MET A 783 -31.97 -46.99 34.00
CA MET A 783 -31.71 -48.26 33.31
C MET A 783 -30.60 -49.12 33.94
N SER A 784 -29.75 -48.52 34.78
CA SER A 784 -28.73 -49.26 35.54
C SER A 784 -29.16 -49.64 36.96
N SER A 785 -30.24 -49.04 37.48
CA SER A 785 -30.67 -49.19 38.88
C SER A 785 -32.04 -49.85 39.08
N THR A 786 -32.88 -49.93 38.04
CA THR A 786 -34.23 -50.54 38.11
C THR A 786 -34.34 -51.73 37.16
N THR A 787 -34.97 -52.82 37.61
CA THR A 787 -35.34 -53.96 36.76
C THR A 787 -36.40 -53.53 35.75
N TYR A 788 -36.15 -53.72 34.46
CA TYR A 788 -37.06 -53.40 33.37
C TYR A 788 -37.71 -54.67 32.78
N LEU A 789 -38.83 -54.51 32.07
CA LEU A 789 -39.50 -55.60 31.35
C LEU A 789 -39.21 -55.47 29.85
N GLU A 790 -38.55 -56.47 29.25
CA GLU A 790 -38.32 -56.52 27.81
C GLU A 790 -39.48 -57.20 27.09
N TRP A 791 -39.89 -56.63 25.95
CA TRP A 791 -40.88 -57.24 25.08
C TRP A 791 -40.29 -58.48 24.39
N PRO A 792 -40.86 -59.69 24.61
CA PRO A 792 -40.27 -60.92 24.11
C PRO A 792 -40.46 -61.06 22.60
N GLN A 793 -39.43 -61.55 21.91
CA GLN A 793 -39.46 -61.85 20.47
C GLN A 793 -40.09 -63.23 20.16
N GLU A 794 -40.17 -64.10 21.15
CA GLU A 794 -40.77 -65.45 21.05
C GLU A 794 -42.22 -65.41 21.55
N GLU A 795 -43.18 -65.89 20.75
CA GLU A 795 -44.61 -65.86 21.10
C GLU A 795 -44.93 -66.60 22.41
N GLU A 796 -44.18 -67.65 22.74
CA GLU A 796 -44.38 -68.46 23.96
C GLU A 796 -44.12 -67.65 25.25
N LYS A 797 -43.31 -66.58 25.19
CA LYS A 797 -42.92 -65.76 26.36
C LYS A 797 -43.81 -64.53 26.56
N ILE A 798 -44.67 -64.20 25.59
CA ILE A 798 -45.57 -63.03 25.68
C ILE A 798 -46.52 -63.14 26.89
N GLY A 799 -46.98 -64.35 27.22
CA GLY A 799 -47.84 -64.58 28.40
C GLY A 799 -47.16 -64.25 29.74
N GLU A 800 -45.87 -64.51 29.88
CA GLU A 800 -45.11 -64.22 31.10
C GLU A 800 -44.84 -62.72 31.29
N PHE A 801 -44.61 -62.01 30.19
CA PHE A 801 -44.47 -60.55 30.19
C PHE A 801 -45.72 -59.88 30.77
N TRP A 802 -46.91 -60.26 30.29
CA TRP A 802 -48.17 -59.66 30.75
C TRP A 802 -48.48 -59.96 32.22
N ARG A 803 -48.15 -61.17 32.70
CA ARG A 803 -48.31 -61.53 34.11
C ARG A 803 -47.42 -60.68 35.01
N SER A 804 -46.17 -60.49 34.62
CA SER A 804 -45.18 -59.68 35.35
C SER A 804 -45.57 -58.20 35.39
N LEU A 805 -46.07 -57.66 34.27
CA LEU A 805 -46.52 -56.28 34.19
C LEU A 805 -47.76 -56.01 35.07
N ARG A 806 -48.77 -56.90 35.05
CA ARG A 806 -49.94 -56.77 35.93
C ARG A 806 -49.57 -56.79 37.41
N LYS A 807 -48.64 -57.68 37.81
CA LYS A 807 -48.15 -57.77 39.20
C LYS A 807 -47.46 -56.48 39.62
N ALA A 808 -46.58 -55.93 38.77
CA ALA A 808 -45.88 -54.67 39.03
C ALA A 808 -46.85 -53.47 39.16
N LEU A 809 -47.89 -53.42 38.33
CA LEU A 809 -48.89 -52.35 38.37
C LEU A 809 -49.79 -52.39 39.61
N ARG A 810 -50.10 -53.59 40.13
CA ARG A 810 -50.95 -53.77 41.31
C ARG A 810 -50.22 -53.66 42.63
N GLY A 811 -48.89 -53.77 42.63
CA GLY A 811 -48.05 -53.56 43.81
C GLY A 811 -48.14 -54.70 44.85
N GLU A 812 -48.36 -55.94 44.41
CA GLU A 812 -48.30 -57.12 45.27
C GLU A 812 -46.84 -57.58 45.39
N GLU A 813 -46.16 -57.16 46.46
CA GLU A 813 -44.88 -57.75 46.87
C GLU A 813 -45.16 -59.13 47.48
N GLU A 814 -44.51 -60.17 46.96
CA GLU A 814 -44.47 -61.49 47.62
C GLU A 814 -43.56 -61.38 48.84
N ASP A 815 -44.14 -61.45 50.03
CA ASP A 815 -43.40 -61.71 51.27
C ASP A 815 -42.77 -63.12 51.17
N TYR A 816 -41.45 -63.17 50.97
CA TYR A 816 -40.62 -64.36 51.20
C TYR A 816 -39.34 -64.00 51.95
#